data_AF-A9EVP6-F1
#
_entry.id   AF-A9EVP6-F1
#
_cell.length_a   1.000
_cell.length_b   1.000
_cell.length_c   1.000
_cell.angle_alpha   90.00
_cell.angle_beta   90.00
_cell.angle_gamma   90.00
#
_symmetry.space_group_name_H-M   'P 1'
#
loop_
_entity.id
_entity.type
_entity.pdbx_description
1 polymer ?
#
loop_
_entity_poly.entity_id
_entity_poly.type
_entity_poly.pdbx_seq_one_letter_code
_entity_poly.pdbx_strand_id
1 'polypeptide(L)'
;MADSVPMTDRAHDVLRQEPQSLDPIFRPRNVAVIGATENSGAVGRTVLWNLISNPFGGTVYPVNPKRQSVLGIKAYPSIAAVPAKVDLAVLVTPAASVPGLIGECVDAGVPGAIIISAGFKEMGPPGVQLERQIMERARGKMRIIGPNCLGVMNPIGGLNATFAKGQARPGKVAFISQSGALCTAVLDWSIQEQVGFSAFVSVGSMLDVGWGDLIDHLGNDPKTSSILIYMESIGDPRDARAFLSAAREVALTKPIIVIKPGRSEAAAKAAASHTGSLTGSDEVLDAAFRRVGVLRVNDIADLFSMAETLAKQPRPRGNRLCIVTNAGGPGVLATDALVANGGELAPLSPEILGELSGFLPAAWSRNNPVDVLGDAGADRYAKALEICAKDPHNDGVLVILTPQDMTEPTQTAEALRKHAHVDGKPVLASWMGGVEVEAGKAILNRAGVPTFEYPDTAARAFCSMFRYAYALRALYETPSTDERALNVDRERAREIIAGVRASGRTLLDEVESKQLMAAYGIPTVPTAVARSADEAVATAGEMGYPAVLKLYSATITHKTDVGGVKLDLRDDDAVRRAFEEIQESVSRRAGAQHFQGVTVQPMISLKDAYEIILGSSIDPQFGPVLLFGAGGQLVEIFKDRSLGLPPLNATLARRMMEQTRIYRALKGVRGRKPVDLTMLEHLLVRFSQLVIEQRWISEIDINPLSVSAEEAIALDARVVLHPPDTPESALPRSAIREYPTQYVTELESKDGQSFTIRPIRPEDEPQMVEFHKKLSERTVRLRYFYPMQLDLRTAHERLTRVCFADYDREMALVVEKPPAGGAQRQIIGVGRLSKLPGTRDAEFALLISDEHQRQGLGSRLLGLLVQIGRDEGLSRISADILAENVEMQRVAQKLGFRVTREIGDSTARAELTL
;
A
#
# COMPACT_ATOMS: atom_id res chain seq x y z
N MET A 1 33.35 9.60 -26.48
CA MET A 1 33.48 10.10 -25.10
C MET A 1 32.19 9.70 -24.40
N ALA A 2 32.30 8.80 -23.44
CA ALA A 2 31.13 8.25 -22.74
C ALA A 2 30.62 9.32 -21.78
N ASP A 3 29.37 9.74 -21.94
CA ASP A 3 28.66 10.59 -21.00
C ASP A 3 28.57 9.83 -19.67
N SER A 4 29.44 10.20 -18.72
CA SER A 4 29.34 9.75 -17.34
C SER A 4 28.05 10.34 -16.77
N VAL A 5 27.07 9.49 -16.52
CA VAL A 5 25.89 9.82 -15.70
C VAL A 5 26.39 10.46 -14.40
N PRO A 6 25.89 11.65 -14.00
CA PRO A 6 26.35 12.28 -12.77
C PRO A 6 26.09 11.33 -11.59
N MET A 7 27.14 11.01 -10.82
CA MET A 7 27.04 10.19 -9.62
C MET A 7 26.15 10.90 -8.59
N THR A 8 24.91 10.47 -8.47
CA THR A 8 24.00 10.84 -7.39
C THR A 8 24.41 10.09 -6.12
N ASP A 9 24.22 10.72 -4.97
CA ASP A 9 24.32 10.02 -3.68
C ASP A 9 23.39 8.80 -3.66
N ARG A 10 23.95 7.59 -3.54
CA ARG A 10 23.21 6.33 -3.61
C ARG A 10 22.13 6.22 -2.53
N ALA A 11 22.35 6.83 -1.37
CA ALA A 11 21.36 6.89 -0.30
C ALA A 11 20.12 7.76 -0.65
N HIS A 12 20.16 8.53 -1.73
CA HIS A 12 19.05 9.30 -2.31
C HIS A 12 18.71 8.92 -3.76
N ASP A 13 19.42 7.98 -4.38
CA ASP A 13 19.03 7.42 -5.68
C ASP A 13 17.83 6.47 -5.50
N VAL A 14 16.64 7.06 -5.50
CA VAL A 14 15.36 6.34 -5.37
C VAL A 14 15.13 5.39 -6.55
N LEU A 15 15.81 5.58 -7.69
CA LEU A 15 15.61 4.78 -8.90
C LEU A 15 16.65 3.65 -9.08
N ARG A 16 17.64 3.56 -8.17
CA ARG A 16 18.66 2.50 -8.05
C ARG A 16 18.97 1.78 -9.37
N GLN A 17 19.83 2.37 -10.20
CA GLN A 17 20.33 1.72 -11.42
C GLN A 17 21.38 0.62 -11.14
N GLU A 18 21.16 -0.20 -10.10
CA GLU A 18 22.06 -1.29 -9.72
C GLU A 18 21.54 -2.65 -10.19
N PRO A 19 22.42 -3.68 -10.28
CA PRO A 19 22.02 -5.06 -10.53
C PRO A 19 21.00 -5.52 -9.47
N GLN A 20 19.80 -5.88 -9.92
CA GLN A 20 18.72 -6.26 -9.04
C GLN A 20 18.67 -7.77 -8.83
N SER A 21 18.11 -8.23 -7.71
CA SER A 21 18.04 -9.67 -7.38
C SER A 21 17.30 -10.51 -8.44
N LEU A 22 16.39 -9.90 -9.21
CA LEU A 22 15.62 -10.56 -10.28
C LEU A 22 16.21 -10.34 -11.68
N ASP A 23 17.30 -9.59 -11.84
CA ASP A 23 17.96 -9.39 -13.14
C ASP A 23 18.32 -10.71 -13.86
N PRO A 24 18.74 -11.79 -13.18
CA PRO A 24 18.94 -13.07 -13.84
C PRO A 24 17.70 -13.61 -14.55
N ILE A 25 16.50 -13.22 -14.14
CA ILE A 25 15.24 -13.64 -14.76
C ILE A 25 14.81 -12.66 -15.86
N PHE A 26 14.93 -11.35 -15.64
CA PHE A 26 14.43 -10.34 -16.57
C PHE A 26 15.45 -9.90 -17.63
N ARG A 27 16.74 -10.07 -17.38
CA ARG A 27 17.86 -9.67 -18.28
C ARG A 27 18.94 -10.77 -18.38
N PRO A 28 18.59 -12.05 -18.61
CA PRO A 28 19.56 -13.13 -18.73
C PRO A 28 20.42 -12.99 -19.98
N ARG A 29 21.68 -13.46 -19.92
CA ARG A 29 22.55 -13.64 -21.10
C ARG A 29 22.56 -15.09 -21.56
N ASN A 30 22.45 -16.06 -20.66
CA ASN A 30 22.43 -17.48 -20.98
C ASN A 30 21.19 -18.15 -20.35
N VAL A 31 20.32 -18.71 -21.19
CA VAL A 31 19.05 -19.34 -20.77
C VAL A 31 19.08 -20.83 -21.09
N ALA A 32 18.86 -21.69 -20.09
CA ALA A 32 18.70 -23.12 -20.30
C ALA A 32 17.20 -23.52 -20.29
N VAL A 33 16.76 -24.31 -21.26
CA VAL A 33 15.39 -24.83 -21.33
C VAL A 33 15.41 -26.32 -20.98
N ILE A 34 15.05 -26.66 -19.75
CA ILE A 34 15.06 -28.02 -19.22
C ILE A 34 13.70 -28.67 -19.51
N GLY A 35 13.70 -29.72 -20.32
CA GLY A 35 12.47 -30.29 -20.90
C GLY A 35 12.20 -29.81 -22.34
N ALA A 36 13.19 -29.17 -22.98
CA ALA A 36 13.13 -28.82 -24.40
C ALA A 36 12.86 -30.04 -25.27
N THR A 37 12.00 -29.89 -26.27
CA THR A 37 11.58 -30.98 -27.17
C THR A 37 11.18 -30.45 -28.54
N GLU A 38 11.15 -31.32 -29.54
CA GLU A 38 10.66 -31.01 -30.89
C GLU A 38 9.21 -31.47 -31.10
N ASN A 39 8.62 -32.15 -30.12
CA ASN A 39 7.25 -32.65 -30.23
C ASN A 39 6.28 -31.48 -30.46
N SER A 40 5.50 -31.56 -31.55
CA SER A 40 4.49 -30.55 -31.87
C SER A 40 3.47 -30.44 -30.73
N GLY A 41 3.06 -29.22 -30.39
CA GLY A 41 2.11 -28.93 -29.30
C GLY A 41 2.68 -29.03 -27.88
N ALA A 42 3.92 -29.47 -27.69
CA ALA A 42 4.51 -29.55 -26.35
C ALA A 42 4.95 -28.17 -25.84
N VAL A 43 4.67 -27.87 -24.56
CA VAL A 43 5.05 -26.60 -23.90
C VAL A 43 6.55 -26.32 -24.03
N GLY A 44 7.40 -27.32 -23.80
CA GLY A 44 8.86 -27.17 -23.89
C GLY A 44 9.36 -26.82 -25.30
N ARG A 45 8.61 -27.21 -26.36
CA ARG A 45 8.88 -26.77 -27.74
C ARG A 45 8.54 -25.30 -27.90
N THR A 46 7.37 -24.88 -27.44
CA THR A 46 6.89 -23.48 -27.56
C THR A 46 7.80 -22.51 -26.83
N VAL A 47 8.22 -22.83 -25.60
CA VAL A 47 9.16 -21.99 -24.82
C VAL A 47 10.48 -21.83 -25.55
N LEU A 48 11.07 -22.92 -26.03
CA LEU A 48 12.31 -22.86 -26.79
C LEU A 48 12.13 -22.05 -28.07
N TRP A 49 11.04 -22.27 -28.81
CA TRP A 49 10.73 -21.53 -30.03
C TRP A 49 10.57 -20.03 -29.77
N ASN A 50 9.89 -19.63 -28.70
CA ASN A 50 9.69 -18.23 -28.34
C ASN A 50 11.01 -17.53 -27.99
N LEU A 51 11.90 -18.21 -27.26
CA LEU A 51 13.22 -17.68 -26.91
C LEU A 51 14.14 -17.50 -28.12
N ILE A 52 14.05 -18.37 -29.14
CA ILE A 52 14.94 -18.32 -30.31
C ILE A 52 14.38 -17.44 -31.43
N SER A 53 13.04 -17.29 -31.52
CA SER A 53 12.39 -16.46 -32.53
C SER A 53 12.35 -14.98 -32.16
N ASN A 54 12.61 -14.65 -30.89
CA ASN A 54 12.67 -13.28 -30.39
C ASN A 54 14.08 -12.99 -29.86
N PRO A 55 14.93 -12.26 -30.61
CA PRO A 55 16.28 -11.97 -30.18
C PRO A 55 16.28 -11.10 -28.91
N PHE A 56 16.86 -11.62 -27.84
CA PHE A 56 17.01 -10.88 -26.56
C PHE A 56 18.47 -10.56 -26.22
N GLY A 57 19.38 -10.79 -27.16
CA GLY A 57 20.82 -10.57 -26.98
C GLY A 57 21.54 -11.65 -26.17
N GLY A 58 20.87 -12.75 -25.83
CA GLY A 58 21.44 -13.90 -25.11
C GLY A 58 21.49 -15.19 -25.92
N THR A 59 22.06 -16.24 -25.32
CA THR A 59 22.19 -17.59 -25.88
C THR A 59 21.24 -18.56 -25.19
N VAL A 60 20.62 -19.45 -25.97
CA VAL A 60 19.65 -20.44 -25.48
C VAL A 60 20.22 -21.84 -25.58
N TYR A 61 20.14 -22.61 -24.49
CA TYR A 61 20.67 -23.96 -24.35
C TYR A 61 19.53 -24.97 -24.08
N PRO A 62 19.11 -25.77 -25.07
CA PRO A 62 18.18 -26.87 -24.84
C PRO A 62 18.81 -27.95 -23.95
N VAL A 63 18.11 -28.38 -22.89
CA VAL A 63 18.56 -29.48 -22.02
C VAL A 63 17.58 -30.65 -22.13
N ASN A 64 18.08 -31.77 -22.67
CA ASN A 64 17.33 -33.01 -22.86
C ASN A 64 18.28 -34.23 -22.83
N PRO A 65 18.07 -35.21 -21.93
CA PRO A 65 18.98 -36.37 -21.80
C PRO A 65 18.94 -37.34 -22.98
N LYS A 66 17.90 -37.29 -23.82
CA LYS A 66 17.66 -38.27 -24.89
C LYS A 66 18.00 -37.75 -26.29
N ARG A 67 18.27 -36.46 -26.45
CA ARG A 67 18.42 -35.82 -27.77
C ARG A 67 19.73 -35.04 -27.83
N GLN A 68 20.45 -35.16 -28.94
CA GLN A 68 21.67 -34.39 -29.21
C GLN A 68 21.38 -33.00 -29.80
N SER A 69 20.18 -32.80 -30.37
CA SER A 69 19.69 -31.52 -30.87
C SER A 69 18.18 -31.37 -30.67
N VAL A 70 17.72 -30.13 -30.53
CA VAL A 70 16.30 -29.74 -30.48
C VAL A 70 16.11 -28.47 -31.32
N LEU A 71 15.23 -28.50 -32.31
CA LEU A 71 14.97 -27.41 -33.26
C LEU A 71 16.24 -26.96 -34.02
N GLY A 72 17.12 -27.91 -34.33
CA GLY A 72 18.40 -27.63 -34.98
C GLY A 72 19.47 -27.03 -34.06
N ILE A 73 19.18 -26.83 -32.77
CA ILE A 73 20.12 -26.30 -31.78
C ILE A 73 20.71 -27.47 -30.98
N LYS A 74 22.03 -27.45 -30.74
CA LYS A 74 22.71 -28.48 -29.92
C LYS A 74 22.08 -28.56 -28.53
N ALA A 75 21.66 -29.76 -28.15
CA ALA A 75 21.07 -30.05 -26.85
C ALA A 75 22.09 -30.71 -25.92
N TYR A 76 21.94 -30.46 -24.62
CA TYR A 76 22.83 -30.97 -23.58
C TYR A 76 22.09 -31.97 -22.68
N PRO A 77 22.74 -33.04 -22.20
CA PRO A 77 22.07 -34.07 -21.42
C PRO A 77 21.68 -33.61 -20.01
N SER A 78 22.38 -32.61 -19.46
CA SER A 78 22.13 -32.02 -18.13
C SER A 78 22.59 -30.56 -18.11
N ILE A 79 22.19 -29.82 -17.08
CA ILE A 79 22.61 -28.42 -16.89
C ILE A 79 24.12 -28.28 -16.71
N ALA A 80 24.76 -29.23 -16.02
CA ALA A 80 26.20 -29.24 -15.78
C ALA A 80 27.03 -29.44 -17.07
N ALA A 81 26.43 -30.01 -18.13
CA ALA A 81 27.11 -30.20 -19.41
C ALA A 81 27.11 -28.95 -20.30
N VAL A 82 26.38 -27.89 -19.92
CA VAL A 82 26.33 -26.63 -20.66
C VAL A 82 27.67 -25.89 -20.50
N PRO A 83 28.34 -25.47 -21.60
CA PRO A 83 29.70 -24.92 -21.54
C PRO A 83 29.77 -23.47 -21.03
N ALA A 84 28.63 -22.86 -20.71
CA ALA A 84 28.52 -21.48 -20.28
C ALA A 84 27.83 -21.39 -18.92
N LYS A 85 28.13 -20.33 -18.16
CA LYS A 85 27.41 -20.00 -16.93
C LYS A 85 25.98 -19.61 -17.27
N VAL A 86 25.01 -20.44 -16.88
CA VAL A 86 23.58 -20.20 -17.11
C VAL A 86 23.06 -19.21 -16.07
N ASP A 87 22.36 -18.17 -16.53
CA ASP A 87 21.73 -17.16 -15.66
C ASP A 87 20.31 -17.58 -15.27
N LEU A 88 19.58 -18.18 -16.22
CA LEU A 88 18.18 -18.55 -16.09
C LEU A 88 17.93 -19.99 -16.55
N ALA A 89 17.32 -20.80 -15.68
CA ALA A 89 16.77 -22.10 -16.06
C ALA A 89 15.24 -22.04 -16.19
N VAL A 90 14.68 -22.46 -17.34
CA VAL A 90 13.24 -22.59 -17.56
C VAL A 90 12.88 -24.08 -17.53
N LEU A 91 12.13 -24.50 -16.52
CA LEU A 91 11.81 -25.90 -16.25
C LEU A 91 10.41 -26.23 -16.76
N VAL A 92 10.35 -27.23 -17.66
CA VAL A 92 9.13 -27.72 -18.32
C VAL A 92 9.08 -29.25 -18.25
N THR A 93 9.31 -29.81 -17.06
CA THR A 93 9.35 -31.25 -16.77
C THR A 93 8.27 -31.65 -15.75
N PRO A 94 7.85 -32.93 -15.66
CA PRO A 94 6.88 -33.37 -14.65
C PRO A 94 7.24 -32.92 -13.22
N ALA A 95 6.25 -32.53 -12.40
CA ALA A 95 6.49 -31.94 -11.06
C ALA A 95 7.43 -32.76 -10.17
N ALA A 96 7.32 -34.09 -10.20
CA ALA A 96 8.14 -34.99 -9.38
C ALA A 96 9.66 -34.90 -9.68
N SER A 97 10.07 -34.49 -10.88
CA SER A 97 11.50 -34.33 -11.22
C SER A 97 12.06 -32.95 -10.87
N VAL A 98 11.20 -31.95 -10.63
CA VAL A 98 11.60 -30.55 -10.47
C VAL A 98 12.50 -30.32 -9.25
N PRO A 99 12.25 -30.90 -8.05
CA PRO A 99 13.15 -30.69 -6.90
C PRO A 99 14.59 -31.14 -7.17
N GLY A 100 14.77 -32.26 -7.88
CA GLY A 100 16.09 -32.77 -8.26
C GLY A 100 16.80 -31.83 -9.22
N LEU A 101 16.09 -31.38 -10.27
CA LEU A 101 16.62 -30.46 -11.28
C LEU A 101 16.97 -29.09 -10.71
N ILE A 102 16.19 -28.58 -9.75
CA ILE A 102 16.54 -27.35 -9.02
C ILE A 102 17.84 -27.55 -8.23
N GLY A 103 18.04 -28.72 -7.61
CA GLY A 103 19.32 -29.08 -7.00
C GLY A 103 20.49 -29.00 -7.98
N GLU A 104 20.35 -29.62 -9.15
CA GLU A 104 21.40 -29.57 -10.20
C GLU A 104 21.68 -28.14 -10.67
N CYS A 105 20.64 -27.32 -10.84
CA CYS A 105 20.80 -25.91 -11.22
C CYS A 105 21.52 -25.10 -10.13
N VAL A 106 21.22 -25.35 -8.85
CA VAL A 106 21.91 -24.70 -7.72
C VAL A 106 23.38 -25.12 -7.68
N ASP A 107 23.68 -26.41 -7.87
CA ASP A 107 25.06 -26.92 -7.90
C ASP A 107 25.85 -26.34 -9.09
N ALA A 108 25.18 -26.09 -10.22
CA ALA A 108 25.74 -25.41 -11.39
C ALA A 108 25.84 -23.88 -11.21
N GLY A 109 25.39 -23.32 -10.07
CA GLY A 109 25.47 -21.89 -9.77
C GLY A 109 24.50 -21.02 -10.58
N VAL A 110 23.36 -21.58 -11.00
CA VAL A 110 22.31 -20.85 -11.71
C VAL A 110 21.53 -19.97 -10.72
N PRO A 111 21.51 -18.64 -10.89
CA PRO A 111 20.90 -17.73 -9.92
C PRO A 111 19.37 -17.54 -10.08
N GLY A 112 18.78 -17.88 -11.24
CA GLY A 112 17.34 -17.71 -11.50
C GLY A 112 16.68 -18.93 -12.13
N ALA A 113 15.43 -19.20 -11.76
CA ALA A 113 14.61 -20.22 -12.42
C ALA A 113 13.15 -19.78 -12.64
N ILE A 114 12.56 -20.30 -13.71
CA ILE A 114 11.12 -20.24 -13.98
C ILE A 114 10.60 -21.67 -14.04
N ILE A 115 9.67 -22.04 -13.16
CA ILE A 115 9.06 -23.36 -13.16
C ILE A 115 7.68 -23.25 -13.82
N ILE A 116 7.58 -23.68 -15.07
CA ILE A 116 6.31 -23.63 -15.82
C ILE A 116 5.36 -24.74 -15.38
N SER A 117 5.92 -25.89 -14.99
CA SER A 117 5.14 -27.09 -14.68
C SER A 117 4.13 -26.88 -13.55
N ALA A 118 2.94 -27.45 -13.75
CA ALA A 118 1.94 -27.66 -12.70
C ALA A 118 2.17 -29.01 -11.99
N GLY A 119 1.35 -29.32 -10.99
CA GLY A 119 1.40 -30.52 -10.15
C GLY A 119 1.95 -30.29 -8.73
N PHE A 120 1.84 -29.06 -8.21
CA PHE A 120 2.39 -28.63 -6.92
C PHE A 120 1.27 -28.35 -5.90
N LYS A 121 1.33 -27.29 -5.09
CA LYS A 121 0.41 -27.07 -3.95
C LYS A 121 -1.08 -27.14 -4.32
N GLU A 122 -1.43 -26.84 -5.56
CA GLU A 122 -2.78 -26.97 -6.11
C GLU A 122 -3.32 -28.42 -6.09
N MET A 123 -2.43 -29.42 -5.99
CA MET A 123 -2.76 -30.83 -5.82
C MET A 123 -2.87 -31.28 -4.35
N GLY A 124 -2.76 -30.34 -3.40
CA GLY A 124 -2.84 -30.61 -1.96
C GLY A 124 -1.52 -31.09 -1.33
N PRO A 125 -1.57 -31.86 -0.23
CA PRO A 125 -0.39 -32.18 0.59
C PRO A 125 0.83 -32.76 -0.15
N PRO A 126 0.68 -33.68 -1.14
CA PRO A 126 1.83 -34.19 -1.89
C PRO A 126 2.57 -33.10 -2.67
N GLY A 127 1.83 -32.14 -3.24
CA GLY A 127 2.41 -31.03 -3.99
C GLY A 127 3.08 -29.98 -3.10
N VAL A 128 2.52 -29.71 -1.91
CA VAL A 128 3.16 -28.87 -0.88
C VAL A 128 4.52 -29.45 -0.47
N GLN A 129 4.63 -30.78 -0.38
CA GLN A 129 5.91 -31.44 -0.07
C GLN A 129 6.96 -31.25 -1.18
N LEU A 130 6.55 -31.22 -2.47
CA LEU A 130 7.45 -30.92 -3.58
C LEU A 130 7.95 -29.47 -3.54
N GLU A 131 7.06 -28.52 -3.29
CA GLU A 131 7.40 -27.10 -3.11
C GLU A 131 8.39 -26.88 -1.96
N ARG A 132 8.17 -27.57 -0.83
CA ARG A 132 9.11 -27.55 0.30
C ARG A 132 10.51 -28.05 -0.10
N GLN A 133 10.60 -29.16 -0.82
CA GLN A 133 11.89 -29.71 -1.27
C GLN A 133 12.62 -28.76 -2.24
N ILE A 134 11.87 -28.04 -3.09
CA ILE A 134 12.43 -27.00 -3.97
C ILE A 134 13.05 -25.89 -3.12
N MET A 135 12.32 -25.37 -2.14
CA MET A 135 12.79 -24.27 -1.31
C MET A 135 13.96 -24.65 -0.38
N GLU A 136 14.01 -25.89 0.11
CA GLU A 136 15.14 -26.40 0.88
C GLU A 136 16.46 -26.37 0.07
N ARG A 137 16.39 -26.53 -1.25
CA ARG A 137 17.56 -26.50 -2.15
C ARG A 137 17.88 -25.08 -2.64
N ALA A 138 16.87 -24.28 -2.98
CA ALA A 138 17.04 -22.99 -3.64
C ALA A 138 17.30 -21.80 -2.70
N ARG A 139 16.77 -21.84 -1.46
CA ARG A 139 16.75 -20.68 -0.56
C ARG A 139 18.13 -20.04 -0.38
N GLY A 140 18.20 -18.74 -0.66
CA GLY A 140 19.41 -17.92 -0.53
C GLY A 140 20.46 -18.14 -1.63
N LYS A 141 20.20 -19.02 -2.60
CA LYS A 141 21.12 -19.35 -3.70
C LYS A 141 20.53 -19.07 -5.09
N MET A 142 19.21 -19.21 -5.23
CA MET A 142 18.49 -19.04 -6.49
C MET A 142 17.12 -18.42 -6.23
N ARG A 143 16.66 -17.53 -7.11
CA ARG A 143 15.30 -16.97 -7.11
C ARG A 143 14.40 -17.70 -8.09
N ILE A 144 13.14 -17.94 -7.73
CA ILE A 144 12.21 -18.77 -8.51
C ILE A 144 10.87 -18.06 -8.77
N ILE A 145 10.47 -17.98 -10.05
CA ILE A 145 9.10 -17.64 -10.47
C ILE A 145 8.33 -18.93 -10.81
N GLY A 146 7.06 -18.99 -10.39
CA GLY A 146 6.23 -20.19 -10.44
C GLY A 146 6.16 -20.91 -9.09
N PRO A 147 5.87 -22.22 -9.05
CA PRO A 147 5.55 -23.09 -10.18
C PRO A 147 4.17 -22.78 -10.80
N ASN A 148 3.72 -23.61 -11.74
CA ASN A 148 2.40 -23.50 -12.37
C ASN A 148 2.14 -22.10 -12.96
N CYS A 149 3.05 -21.63 -13.80
CA CYS A 149 2.98 -20.29 -14.39
C CYS A 149 3.11 -20.32 -15.91
N LEU A 150 2.66 -19.26 -16.58
CA LEU A 150 2.88 -19.06 -18.02
C LEU A 150 4.35 -18.77 -18.35
N GLY A 151 5.09 -18.15 -17.42
CA GLY A 151 6.46 -17.67 -17.58
C GLY A 151 6.57 -16.14 -17.55
N VAL A 152 7.69 -15.63 -18.07
CA VAL A 152 8.04 -14.20 -18.06
C VAL A 152 8.38 -13.67 -19.45
N MET A 153 7.93 -12.46 -19.77
CA MET A 153 8.42 -11.67 -20.90
C MET A 153 9.04 -10.36 -20.39
N ASN A 154 10.16 -9.97 -21.02
CA ASN A 154 10.67 -8.60 -21.00
C ASN A 154 10.63 -8.08 -22.43
N PRO A 155 9.51 -7.44 -22.85
CA PRO A 155 9.33 -6.99 -24.23
C PRO A 155 10.41 -6.00 -24.70
N ILE A 156 10.87 -5.12 -23.81
CA ILE A 156 11.89 -4.12 -24.14
C ILE A 156 13.25 -4.79 -24.41
N GLY A 157 13.56 -5.84 -23.65
CA GLY A 157 14.76 -6.64 -23.85
C GLY A 157 14.62 -7.75 -24.90
N GLY A 158 13.43 -7.98 -25.46
CA GLY A 158 13.14 -9.06 -26.41
C GLY A 158 12.95 -10.45 -25.79
N LEU A 159 13.09 -10.61 -24.47
CA LEU A 159 12.97 -11.90 -23.79
C LEU A 159 11.52 -12.40 -23.81
N ASN A 160 11.33 -13.67 -24.22
CA ASN A 160 10.06 -14.38 -24.14
C ASN A 160 10.28 -15.80 -23.59
N ALA A 161 10.31 -15.93 -22.27
CA ALA A 161 10.43 -17.20 -21.56
C ALA A 161 9.04 -17.77 -21.20
N THR A 162 8.10 -17.76 -22.16
CA THR A 162 6.72 -18.23 -21.97
C THR A 162 6.32 -19.25 -23.03
N PHE A 163 5.19 -19.92 -22.81
CA PHE A 163 4.51 -20.71 -23.84
C PHE A 163 3.28 -20.01 -24.46
N ALA A 164 3.16 -18.68 -24.30
CA ALA A 164 2.11 -17.91 -24.95
C ALA A 164 2.32 -17.84 -26.47
N LYS A 165 1.23 -17.64 -27.21
CA LYS A 165 1.29 -17.39 -28.65
C LYS A 165 1.65 -15.92 -28.89
N GLY A 166 2.89 -15.67 -29.32
CA GLY A 166 3.35 -14.32 -29.68
C GLY A 166 4.16 -13.61 -28.59
N GLN A 167 4.51 -12.36 -28.88
CA GLN A 167 5.35 -11.50 -28.05
C GLN A 167 4.59 -10.20 -27.74
N ALA A 168 4.61 -9.79 -26.47
CA ALA A 168 3.99 -8.53 -26.08
C ALA A 168 4.76 -7.35 -26.70
N ARG A 169 4.05 -6.27 -27.06
CA ARG A 169 4.70 -5.07 -27.61
C ARG A 169 5.53 -4.38 -26.52
N PRO A 170 6.69 -3.77 -26.84
CA PRO A 170 7.40 -2.92 -25.90
C PRO A 170 6.56 -1.70 -25.48
N GLY A 171 6.55 -1.38 -24.20
CA GLY A 171 5.88 -0.19 -23.66
C GLY A 171 6.28 0.09 -22.22
N LYS A 172 5.40 0.78 -21.49
CA LYS A 172 5.71 1.34 -20.16
C LYS A 172 4.92 0.70 -19.01
N VAL A 173 4.04 -0.24 -19.31
CA VAL A 173 3.15 -0.87 -18.32
C VAL A 173 3.70 -2.23 -17.91
N ALA A 174 3.84 -2.50 -16.63
CA ALA A 174 4.13 -3.84 -16.15
C ALA A 174 2.81 -4.57 -15.84
N PHE A 175 2.65 -5.79 -16.33
CA PHE A 175 1.50 -6.64 -16.03
C PHE A 175 1.94 -7.89 -15.27
N ILE A 176 1.35 -8.11 -14.09
CA ILE A 176 1.64 -9.24 -13.21
C ILE A 176 0.34 -9.99 -12.95
N SER A 177 0.35 -11.32 -13.06
CA SER A 177 -0.85 -12.13 -12.84
C SER A 177 -0.54 -13.46 -12.16
N GLN A 178 -1.36 -13.83 -11.18
CA GLN A 178 -1.43 -15.21 -10.68
C GLN A 178 -2.10 -16.17 -11.69
N SER A 179 -3.00 -15.67 -12.53
CA SER A 179 -3.68 -16.46 -13.55
C SER A 179 -2.92 -16.47 -14.88
N GLY A 180 -2.38 -17.63 -15.25
CA GLY A 180 -1.74 -17.83 -16.56
C GLY A 180 -2.72 -17.75 -17.74
N ALA A 181 -3.97 -18.18 -17.55
CA ALA A 181 -5.01 -18.08 -18.59
C ALA A 181 -5.35 -16.61 -18.90
N LEU A 182 -5.53 -15.79 -17.87
CA LEU A 182 -5.80 -14.38 -18.06
C LEU A 182 -4.64 -13.64 -18.75
N CYS A 183 -3.39 -14.01 -18.43
CA CYS A 183 -2.22 -13.52 -19.16
C CYS A 183 -2.37 -13.72 -20.68
N THR A 184 -2.82 -14.88 -21.15
CA THR A 184 -2.97 -15.11 -22.59
C THR A 184 -4.07 -14.25 -23.22
N ALA A 185 -5.19 -14.02 -22.52
CA ALA A 185 -6.26 -13.14 -22.99
C ALA A 185 -5.81 -11.67 -23.05
N VAL A 186 -5.10 -11.20 -22.01
CA VAL A 186 -4.55 -9.84 -21.95
C VAL A 186 -3.54 -9.62 -23.07
N LEU A 187 -2.69 -10.61 -23.34
CA LEU A 187 -1.71 -10.54 -24.40
C LEU A 187 -2.37 -10.40 -25.78
N ASP A 188 -3.37 -11.23 -26.08
CA ASP A 188 -4.08 -11.21 -27.36
C ASP A 188 -4.78 -9.85 -27.58
N TRP A 189 -5.54 -9.40 -26.58
CA TRP A 189 -6.19 -8.08 -26.57
C TRP A 189 -5.20 -6.92 -26.78
N SER A 190 -4.05 -6.97 -26.11
CA SER A 190 -3.06 -5.87 -26.17
C SER A 190 -2.49 -5.63 -27.58
N ILE A 191 -2.43 -6.67 -28.41
CA ILE A 191 -1.92 -6.58 -29.78
C ILE A 191 -2.87 -5.74 -30.64
N GLN A 192 -4.18 -5.95 -30.48
CA GLN A 192 -5.22 -5.19 -31.17
C GLN A 192 -5.21 -3.74 -30.70
N GLU A 193 -5.25 -3.52 -29.38
CA GLU A 193 -5.34 -2.17 -28.78
C GLU A 193 -4.02 -1.40 -28.76
N GLN A 194 -2.93 -1.92 -29.35
CA GLN A 194 -1.61 -1.29 -29.35
C GLN A 194 -1.07 -0.98 -27.93
N VAL A 195 -1.40 -1.82 -26.95
CA VAL A 195 -0.90 -1.68 -25.57
C VAL A 195 0.46 -2.37 -25.46
N GLY A 196 1.47 -1.62 -25.03
CA GLY A 196 2.83 -2.13 -24.84
C GLY A 196 3.18 -2.29 -23.37
N PHE A 197 3.95 -3.34 -23.07
CA PHE A 197 4.38 -3.68 -21.72
C PHE A 197 5.90 -3.52 -21.53
N SER A 198 6.31 -3.11 -20.33
CA SER A 198 7.69 -3.14 -19.88
C SER A 198 8.09 -4.52 -19.36
N ALA A 199 7.15 -5.19 -18.68
CA ALA A 199 7.27 -6.57 -18.20
C ALA A 199 5.91 -7.27 -18.23
N PHE A 200 5.91 -8.57 -18.50
CA PHE A 200 4.72 -9.41 -18.52
C PHE A 200 4.99 -10.70 -17.75
N VAL A 201 4.40 -10.84 -16.57
CA VAL A 201 4.82 -11.85 -15.57
C VAL A 201 3.63 -12.68 -15.14
N SER A 202 3.70 -13.99 -15.34
CA SER A 202 2.84 -14.94 -14.65
C SER A 202 3.59 -15.52 -13.46
N VAL A 203 3.07 -15.28 -12.25
CA VAL A 203 3.73 -15.73 -11.01
C VAL A 203 3.31 -17.13 -10.58
N GLY A 204 2.18 -17.61 -11.09
CA GLY A 204 1.61 -18.93 -10.77
C GLY A 204 1.39 -19.08 -9.27
N SER A 205 1.87 -20.20 -8.72
CA SER A 205 1.77 -20.53 -7.30
C SER A 205 2.59 -19.61 -6.39
N MET A 206 3.49 -18.78 -6.92
CA MET A 206 4.25 -17.79 -6.14
C MET A 206 5.04 -18.44 -4.97
N LEU A 207 5.88 -19.43 -5.28
CA LEU A 207 6.61 -20.22 -4.28
C LEU A 207 7.76 -19.44 -3.60
N ASP A 208 8.44 -18.57 -4.33
CA ASP A 208 9.60 -17.80 -3.84
C ASP A 208 9.48 -16.31 -4.18
N VAL A 209 9.48 -15.94 -5.47
CA VAL A 209 9.34 -14.54 -5.88
C VAL A 209 7.88 -14.12 -5.69
N GLY A 210 7.66 -13.20 -4.75
CA GLY A 210 6.35 -12.71 -4.36
C GLY A 210 5.98 -11.36 -4.99
N TRP A 211 4.85 -10.82 -4.55
CA TRP A 211 4.40 -9.50 -4.99
C TRP A 211 5.38 -8.38 -4.62
N GLY A 212 5.91 -8.41 -3.38
CA GLY A 212 6.85 -7.40 -2.91
C GLY A 212 8.12 -7.34 -3.76
N ASP A 213 8.70 -8.50 -4.11
CA ASP A 213 9.89 -8.58 -4.96
C ASP A 213 9.65 -7.97 -6.36
N LEU A 214 8.50 -8.29 -6.97
CA LEU A 214 8.16 -7.80 -8.31
C LEU A 214 7.83 -6.31 -8.32
N ILE A 215 7.11 -5.82 -7.30
CA ILE A 215 6.83 -4.40 -7.14
C ILE A 215 8.14 -3.63 -6.94
N ASP A 216 9.06 -4.12 -6.13
CA ASP A 216 10.38 -3.50 -5.98
C ASP A 216 11.17 -3.49 -7.29
N HIS A 217 11.20 -4.63 -7.99
CA HIS A 217 11.94 -4.74 -9.25
C HIS A 217 11.44 -3.74 -10.30
N LEU A 218 10.12 -3.73 -10.52
CA LEU A 218 9.45 -2.90 -11.50
C LEU A 218 9.32 -1.44 -11.04
N GLY A 219 9.30 -1.21 -9.73
CA GLY A 219 9.36 0.09 -9.08
C GLY A 219 10.67 0.81 -9.33
N ASN A 220 11.79 0.06 -9.33
CA ASN A 220 13.11 0.60 -9.64
C ASN A 220 13.40 0.66 -11.15
N ASP A 221 12.69 -0.08 -12.00
CA ASP A 221 12.89 -0.03 -13.45
C ASP A 221 12.43 1.31 -14.06
N PRO A 222 13.33 2.16 -14.59
CA PRO A 222 12.96 3.47 -15.16
C PRO A 222 12.08 3.36 -16.42
N LYS A 223 12.01 2.18 -17.05
CA LYS A 223 11.17 1.94 -18.23
C LYS A 223 9.72 1.62 -17.87
N THR A 224 9.48 1.20 -16.63
CA THR A 224 8.14 0.96 -16.10
C THR A 224 7.56 2.24 -15.51
N SER A 225 6.37 2.64 -15.97
CA SER A 225 5.63 3.81 -15.49
C SER A 225 4.40 3.44 -14.66
N SER A 226 3.85 2.22 -14.81
CA SER A 226 2.69 1.73 -14.05
C SER A 226 2.75 0.22 -13.88
N ILE A 227 2.09 -0.30 -12.84
CA ILE A 227 2.03 -1.73 -12.51
C ILE A 227 0.56 -2.14 -12.41
N LEU A 228 0.16 -3.14 -13.18
CA LEU A 228 -1.15 -3.78 -13.14
C LEU A 228 -1.00 -5.18 -12.56
N ILE A 229 -1.92 -5.54 -11.66
CA ILE A 229 -1.86 -6.80 -10.93
C ILE A 229 -3.23 -7.49 -11.00
N TYR A 230 -3.23 -8.73 -11.48
CA TYR A 230 -4.31 -9.68 -11.23
C TYR A 230 -3.93 -10.58 -10.05
N MET A 231 -4.57 -10.33 -8.91
CA MET A 231 -4.26 -10.98 -7.63
C MET A 231 -5.42 -11.86 -7.21
N GLU A 232 -5.27 -13.19 -7.22
CA GLU A 232 -6.25 -14.12 -6.63
C GLU A 232 -6.10 -14.18 -5.10
N SER A 233 -4.85 -14.15 -4.62
CA SER A 233 -4.47 -14.16 -3.22
C SER A 233 -3.21 -13.32 -2.98
N ILE A 234 -3.17 -12.57 -1.87
CA ILE A 234 -1.98 -11.82 -1.47
C ILE A 234 -0.87 -12.73 -0.92
N GLY A 235 -1.19 -13.95 -0.48
CA GLY A 235 -0.25 -14.89 0.11
C GLY A 235 -0.36 -15.01 1.64
N ASP A 236 0.73 -15.46 2.27
CA ASP A 236 0.83 -15.56 3.73
C ASP A 236 1.06 -14.17 4.38
N PRO A 237 1.06 -14.03 5.72
CA PRO A 237 1.27 -12.74 6.37
C PRO A 237 2.61 -12.05 6.02
N ARG A 238 3.65 -12.82 5.66
CA ARG A 238 4.93 -12.26 5.22
C ARG A 238 4.79 -11.67 3.82
N ASP A 239 4.08 -12.36 2.92
CA ASP A 239 3.79 -11.85 1.58
C ASP A 239 2.94 -10.58 1.63
N ALA A 240 1.93 -10.54 2.52
CA ALA A 240 1.09 -9.36 2.73
C ALA A 240 1.92 -8.16 3.23
N ARG A 241 2.78 -8.36 4.23
CA ARG A 241 3.69 -7.32 4.72
C ARG A 241 4.67 -6.85 3.64
N ALA A 242 5.27 -7.78 2.89
CA ALA A 242 6.18 -7.45 1.80
C ALA A 242 5.48 -6.66 0.69
N PHE A 243 4.23 -7.03 0.35
CA PHE A 243 3.40 -6.29 -0.59
C PHE A 243 3.13 -4.87 -0.11
N LEU A 244 2.65 -4.68 1.13
CA LEU A 244 2.33 -3.34 1.65
C LEU A 244 3.58 -2.46 1.71
N SER A 245 4.70 -3.02 2.16
CA SER A 245 5.98 -2.34 2.23
C SER A 245 6.47 -1.89 0.84
N ALA A 246 6.45 -2.77 -0.16
CA ALA A 246 6.86 -2.44 -1.53
C ALA A 246 5.89 -1.45 -2.21
N ALA A 247 4.57 -1.68 -2.06
CA ALA A 247 3.55 -0.84 -2.66
C ALA A 247 3.58 0.58 -2.11
N ARG A 248 3.79 0.75 -0.80
CA ARG A 248 3.90 2.07 -0.16
C ARG A 248 5.02 2.92 -0.79
N GLU A 249 6.18 2.30 -1.00
CA GLU A 249 7.36 2.95 -1.61
C GLU A 249 7.11 3.31 -3.07
N VAL A 250 6.58 2.36 -3.85
CA VAL A 250 6.45 2.51 -5.31
C VAL A 250 5.27 3.40 -5.70
N ALA A 251 4.15 3.34 -4.97
CA ALA A 251 2.93 4.08 -5.28
C ALA A 251 3.16 5.60 -5.39
N LEU A 252 4.10 6.15 -4.60
CA LEU A 252 4.51 7.56 -4.66
C LEU A 252 5.00 8.02 -6.04
N THR A 253 5.49 7.10 -6.87
CA THR A 253 6.04 7.41 -8.19
C THR A 253 5.21 6.81 -9.31
N LYS A 254 4.77 5.56 -9.14
CA LYS A 254 4.16 4.74 -10.19
C LYS A 254 2.84 4.17 -9.72
N PRO A 255 1.74 4.33 -10.48
CA PRO A 255 0.47 3.73 -10.14
C PRO A 255 0.51 2.21 -10.10
N ILE A 256 -0.02 1.67 -9.01
CA ILE A 256 -0.27 0.24 -8.81
C ILE A 256 -1.79 0.03 -8.81
N ILE A 257 -2.26 -0.74 -9.79
CA ILE A 257 -3.67 -1.06 -9.96
C ILE A 257 -3.86 -2.56 -9.78
N VAL A 258 -4.77 -2.95 -8.90
CA VAL A 258 -5.05 -4.35 -8.57
C VAL A 258 -6.49 -4.67 -8.93
N ILE A 259 -6.71 -5.80 -9.60
CA ILE A 259 -8.00 -6.50 -9.56
C ILE A 259 -7.88 -7.70 -8.63
N LYS A 260 -8.84 -7.81 -7.71
CA LYS A 260 -8.92 -8.89 -6.72
C LYS A 260 -10.29 -9.57 -6.79
N PRO A 261 -10.41 -10.71 -7.51
CA PRO A 261 -11.62 -11.55 -7.45
C PRO A 261 -11.80 -12.19 -6.06
N GLY A 262 -12.96 -12.78 -5.82
CA GLY A 262 -13.26 -13.49 -4.56
C GLY A 262 -13.86 -12.63 -3.45
N ARG A 263 -14.69 -11.64 -3.81
CA ARG A 263 -15.25 -10.65 -2.87
C ARG A 263 -16.36 -11.19 -1.96
N SER A 264 -17.23 -12.02 -2.53
CA SER A 264 -18.28 -12.68 -1.76
C SER A 264 -17.72 -13.94 -1.12
N GLU A 265 -18.33 -14.39 -0.02
CA GLU A 265 -17.94 -15.64 0.64
C GLU A 265 -17.94 -16.83 -0.35
N ALA A 266 -18.93 -16.88 -1.25
CA ALA A 266 -19.02 -17.89 -2.29
C ALA A 266 -17.84 -17.81 -3.29
N ALA A 267 -17.49 -16.60 -3.74
CA ALA A 267 -16.38 -16.41 -4.67
C ALA A 267 -15.02 -16.64 -3.99
N ALA A 268 -14.87 -16.28 -2.70
CA ALA A 268 -13.69 -16.56 -1.90
C ALA A 268 -13.47 -18.06 -1.75
N LYS A 269 -14.53 -18.83 -1.46
CA LYS A 269 -14.48 -20.31 -1.40
C LYS A 269 -14.06 -20.92 -2.75
N ALA A 270 -14.56 -20.41 -3.87
CA ALA A 270 -14.16 -20.85 -5.20
C ALA A 270 -12.67 -20.56 -5.49
N ALA A 271 -12.20 -19.35 -5.15
CA ALA A 271 -10.80 -18.96 -5.31
C ALA A 271 -9.86 -19.78 -4.41
N ALA A 272 -10.24 -20.03 -3.15
CA ALA A 272 -9.44 -20.83 -2.22
C ALA A 272 -9.26 -22.29 -2.69
N SER A 273 -10.29 -22.86 -3.32
CA SER A 273 -10.21 -24.19 -3.92
C SER A 273 -9.27 -24.24 -5.14
N HIS A 274 -9.10 -23.11 -5.83
CA HIS A 274 -8.21 -22.97 -7.00
C HIS A 274 -6.74 -22.72 -6.58
N THR A 275 -6.50 -21.92 -5.54
CA THR A 275 -5.15 -21.52 -5.11
C THR A 275 -4.56 -22.36 -3.98
N GLY A 276 -5.40 -23.07 -3.23
CA GLY A 276 -5.01 -23.82 -2.03
C GLY A 276 -4.62 -22.94 -0.84
N SER A 277 -4.95 -21.64 -0.84
CA SER A 277 -4.58 -20.69 0.23
C SER A 277 -5.78 -20.21 1.04
N LEU A 278 -5.58 -20.03 2.36
CA LEU A 278 -6.54 -19.37 3.24
C LEU A 278 -6.70 -17.89 2.83
N THR A 279 -7.93 -17.38 2.78
CA THR A 279 -8.25 -15.99 2.45
C THR A 279 -8.73 -15.24 3.69
N GLY A 280 -8.11 -14.09 4.00
CA GLY A 280 -8.57 -13.14 5.01
C GLY A 280 -9.81 -12.36 4.54
N SER A 281 -10.19 -11.34 5.29
CA SER A 281 -11.36 -10.53 4.97
C SER A 281 -11.13 -9.62 3.75
N ASP A 282 -12.08 -9.63 2.80
CA ASP A 282 -12.02 -8.75 1.61
C ASP A 282 -12.08 -7.26 1.99
N GLU A 283 -12.84 -6.91 3.03
CA GLU A 283 -12.93 -5.52 3.53
C GLU A 283 -11.60 -5.07 4.17
N VAL A 284 -10.89 -5.99 4.84
CA VAL A 284 -9.56 -5.71 5.41
C VAL A 284 -8.53 -5.53 4.31
N LEU A 285 -8.55 -6.38 3.28
CA LEU A 285 -7.67 -6.23 2.11
C LEU A 285 -7.91 -4.91 1.38
N ASP A 286 -9.16 -4.48 1.26
CA ASP A 286 -9.52 -3.19 0.68
C ASP A 286 -9.01 -2.00 1.52
N ALA A 287 -9.10 -2.10 2.85
CA ALA A 287 -8.47 -1.15 3.76
C ALA A 287 -6.94 -1.15 3.64
N ALA A 288 -6.33 -2.33 3.43
CA ALA A 288 -4.90 -2.48 3.23
C ALA A 288 -4.43 -1.80 1.92
N PHE A 289 -5.15 -1.96 0.81
CA PHE A 289 -4.84 -1.27 -0.45
C PHE A 289 -4.92 0.25 -0.31
N ARG A 290 -5.97 0.76 0.33
CA ARG A 290 -6.08 2.20 0.64
C ARG A 290 -4.91 2.68 1.48
N ARG A 291 -4.46 1.89 2.45
CA ARG A 291 -3.37 2.27 3.37
C ARG A 291 -2.03 2.53 2.67
N VAL A 292 -1.81 1.93 1.50
CA VAL A 292 -0.55 2.01 0.73
C VAL A 292 -0.71 2.66 -0.64
N GLY A 293 -1.87 3.27 -0.93
CA GLY A 293 -2.10 4.00 -2.18
C GLY A 293 -2.29 3.10 -3.41
N VAL A 294 -2.68 1.84 -3.23
CA VAL A 294 -3.02 0.93 -4.32
C VAL A 294 -4.46 1.15 -4.77
N LEU A 295 -4.68 1.32 -6.08
CA LEU A 295 -6.03 1.44 -6.63
C LEU A 295 -6.59 0.04 -6.92
N ARG A 296 -7.65 -0.33 -6.20
CA ARG A 296 -8.44 -1.52 -6.52
C ARG A 296 -9.47 -1.19 -7.60
N VAL A 297 -9.50 -1.99 -8.67
CA VAL A 297 -10.61 -2.01 -9.64
C VAL A 297 -11.48 -3.24 -9.42
N ASN A 298 -12.76 -3.14 -9.80
CA ASN A 298 -13.75 -4.17 -9.49
C ASN A 298 -13.93 -5.16 -10.66
N ASP A 299 -13.83 -4.64 -11.88
CA ASP A 299 -14.14 -5.38 -13.10
C ASP A 299 -12.90 -5.52 -13.99
N ILE A 300 -12.83 -6.62 -14.74
CA ILE A 300 -11.69 -6.85 -15.64
C ILE A 300 -11.65 -5.80 -16.76
N ALA A 301 -12.81 -5.30 -17.19
CA ALA A 301 -12.91 -4.22 -18.16
C ALA A 301 -12.25 -2.92 -17.65
N ASP A 302 -12.36 -2.63 -16.35
CA ASP A 302 -11.69 -1.47 -15.75
C ASP A 302 -10.16 -1.66 -15.74
N LEU A 303 -9.67 -2.89 -15.47
CA LEU A 303 -8.25 -3.19 -15.55
C LEU A 303 -7.70 -2.95 -16.97
N PHE A 304 -8.42 -3.41 -17.99
CA PHE A 304 -8.06 -3.18 -19.39
C PHE A 304 -8.10 -1.70 -19.77
N SER A 305 -9.16 -1.00 -19.36
CA SER A 305 -9.31 0.45 -19.58
C SER A 305 -8.15 1.23 -18.96
N MET A 306 -7.74 0.86 -17.74
CA MET A 306 -6.61 1.47 -17.05
C MET A 306 -5.28 1.11 -17.72
N ALA A 307 -5.10 -0.14 -18.17
CA ALA A 307 -3.92 -0.58 -18.89
C ALA A 307 -3.73 0.21 -20.18
N GLU A 308 -4.81 0.36 -20.94
CA GLU A 308 -4.83 1.10 -22.19
C GLU A 308 -4.52 2.58 -21.99
N THR A 309 -5.19 3.21 -21.02
CA THR A 309 -5.05 4.64 -20.79
C THR A 309 -3.67 4.99 -20.25
N LEU A 310 -3.17 4.25 -19.25
CA LEU A 310 -1.85 4.50 -18.64
C LEU A 310 -0.68 4.16 -19.58
N ALA A 311 -0.89 3.28 -20.56
CA ALA A 311 0.11 2.99 -21.59
C ALA A 311 0.28 4.16 -22.58
N LYS A 312 -0.78 4.92 -22.82
CA LYS A 312 -0.92 5.83 -23.97
C LYS A 312 -0.96 7.32 -23.60
N GLN A 313 -1.54 7.67 -22.45
CA GLN A 313 -1.88 9.04 -22.08
C GLN A 313 -1.31 9.45 -20.71
N PRO A 314 -1.02 10.74 -20.48
CA PRO A 314 -0.61 11.24 -19.17
C PRO A 314 -1.78 11.17 -18.17
N ARG A 315 -1.45 11.18 -16.88
CA ARG A 315 -2.45 11.28 -15.82
C ARG A 315 -3.04 12.70 -15.78
N PRO A 316 -4.35 12.85 -15.55
CA PRO A 316 -4.96 14.17 -15.38
C PRO A 316 -4.47 14.82 -14.08
N ARG A 317 -4.31 16.15 -14.09
CA ARG A 317 -3.90 16.94 -12.91
C ARG A 317 -5.05 17.24 -11.96
N GLY A 318 -6.29 17.18 -12.45
CA GLY A 318 -7.53 17.40 -11.73
C GLY A 318 -8.64 16.48 -12.23
N ASN A 319 -9.86 16.72 -11.76
CA ASN A 319 -11.03 15.90 -12.04
C ASN A 319 -11.99 16.53 -13.06
N ARG A 320 -11.57 17.61 -13.76
CA ARG A 320 -12.42 18.33 -14.71
C ARG A 320 -12.22 17.81 -16.14
N LEU A 321 -13.29 17.31 -16.76
CA LEU A 321 -13.26 16.75 -18.11
C LEU A 321 -14.06 17.61 -19.08
N CYS A 322 -13.47 17.98 -20.21
CA CYS A 322 -14.19 18.52 -21.35
C CYS A 322 -14.66 17.39 -22.26
N ILE A 323 -15.94 17.38 -22.63
CA ILE A 323 -16.51 16.37 -23.53
C ILE A 323 -16.85 17.05 -24.86
N VAL A 324 -16.33 16.52 -25.97
CA VAL A 324 -16.68 16.94 -27.34
C VAL A 324 -17.47 15.80 -27.99
N THR A 325 -18.67 16.06 -28.50
CA THR A 325 -19.57 15.00 -29.01
C THR A 325 -20.36 15.46 -30.22
N ASN A 326 -20.70 14.59 -31.17
CA ASN A 326 -21.71 14.87 -32.21
C ASN A 326 -23.12 14.42 -31.82
N ALA A 327 -23.30 13.87 -30.63
CA ALA A 327 -24.56 13.35 -30.14
C ALA A 327 -24.77 13.64 -28.66
N GLY A 328 -25.87 14.33 -28.36
CA GLY A 328 -26.23 14.72 -26.98
C GLY A 328 -26.44 13.53 -26.04
N GLY A 329 -27.12 12.46 -26.46
CA GLY A 329 -27.40 11.28 -25.61
C GLY A 329 -26.14 10.64 -25.02
N PRO A 330 -25.16 10.23 -25.84
CA PRO A 330 -23.84 9.78 -25.36
C PRO A 330 -23.11 10.78 -24.46
N GLY A 331 -23.23 12.09 -24.73
CA GLY A 331 -22.66 13.14 -23.87
C GLY A 331 -23.28 13.17 -22.47
N VAL A 332 -24.59 12.93 -22.36
CA VAL A 332 -25.28 12.82 -21.07
C VAL A 332 -24.83 11.58 -20.30
N LEU A 333 -24.73 10.41 -20.95
CA LEU A 333 -24.24 9.18 -20.29
C LEU A 333 -22.82 9.33 -19.75
N ALA A 334 -21.94 9.98 -20.51
CA ALA A 334 -20.59 10.31 -20.06
C ALA A 334 -20.61 11.24 -18.85
N THR A 335 -21.49 12.24 -18.85
CA THR A 335 -21.65 13.20 -17.75
C THR A 335 -22.13 12.52 -16.47
N ASP A 336 -23.15 11.67 -16.56
CA ASP A 336 -23.66 10.91 -15.41
C ASP A 336 -22.55 10.03 -14.80
N ALA A 337 -21.81 9.32 -15.65
CA ALA A 337 -20.70 8.47 -15.22
C ALA A 337 -19.54 9.26 -14.59
N LEU A 338 -19.21 10.43 -15.17
CA LEU A 338 -18.19 11.35 -14.66
C LEU A 338 -18.54 11.82 -13.25
N VAL A 339 -19.75 12.38 -13.07
CA VAL A 339 -20.22 12.94 -11.79
C VAL A 339 -20.38 11.85 -10.73
N ALA A 340 -20.97 10.70 -11.08
CA ALA A 340 -21.12 9.58 -10.16
C ALA A 340 -19.78 9.03 -9.64
N ASN A 341 -18.68 9.27 -10.36
CA ASN A 341 -17.34 8.84 -9.98
C ASN A 341 -16.45 9.96 -9.40
N GLY A 342 -17.02 11.12 -9.09
CA GLY A 342 -16.33 12.25 -8.46
C GLY A 342 -15.57 13.16 -9.43
N GLY A 343 -15.84 13.04 -10.73
CA GLY A 343 -15.40 13.98 -11.76
C GLY A 343 -16.38 15.14 -11.93
N GLU A 344 -15.92 16.19 -12.60
CA GLU A 344 -16.71 17.39 -12.89
C GLU A 344 -16.56 17.76 -14.37
N LEU A 345 -17.60 18.35 -14.96
CA LEU A 345 -17.48 18.94 -16.28
C LEU A 345 -16.60 20.19 -16.19
N ALA A 346 -15.59 20.28 -17.05
CA ALA A 346 -14.77 21.48 -17.16
C ALA A 346 -15.65 22.70 -17.54
N PRO A 347 -15.60 23.81 -16.80
CA PRO A 347 -16.29 25.03 -17.19
C PRO A 347 -15.62 25.60 -18.44
N LEU A 348 -16.41 26.07 -19.41
CA LEU A 348 -15.88 26.74 -20.60
C LEU A 348 -15.72 28.23 -20.30
N SER A 349 -14.51 28.76 -20.45
CA SER A 349 -14.27 30.19 -20.26
C SER A 349 -14.97 31.02 -21.36
N PRO A 350 -15.27 32.31 -21.13
CA PRO A 350 -15.84 33.19 -22.15
C PRO A 350 -15.02 33.24 -23.44
N GLU A 351 -13.69 33.16 -23.33
CA GLU A 351 -12.76 33.12 -24.47
C GLU A 351 -12.96 31.85 -25.29
N ILE A 352 -12.99 30.69 -24.64
CA ILE A 352 -13.21 29.39 -25.28
C ILE A 352 -14.60 29.32 -25.93
N LEU A 353 -15.64 29.82 -25.24
CA LEU A 353 -17.00 29.92 -25.79
C LEU A 353 -17.04 30.78 -27.05
N GLY A 354 -16.28 31.89 -27.07
CA GLY A 354 -16.14 32.77 -28.23
C GLY A 354 -15.45 32.10 -29.41
N GLU A 355 -14.32 31.43 -29.17
CA GLU A 355 -13.58 30.69 -30.20
C GLU A 355 -14.41 29.55 -30.81
N LEU A 356 -15.11 28.78 -29.97
CA LEU A 356 -16.02 27.72 -30.41
C LEU A 356 -17.19 28.27 -31.22
N SER A 357 -17.83 29.34 -30.75
CA SER A 357 -18.95 30.00 -31.46
C SER A 357 -18.54 30.63 -32.79
N GLY A 358 -17.25 30.92 -32.99
CA GLY A 358 -16.74 31.49 -34.24
C GLY A 358 -16.79 30.54 -35.43
N PHE A 359 -16.92 29.22 -35.22
CA PHE A 359 -17.02 28.24 -36.32
C PHE A 359 -18.08 27.16 -36.12
N LEU A 360 -18.54 26.90 -34.89
CA LEU A 360 -19.62 25.96 -34.65
C LEU A 360 -20.96 26.55 -35.10
N PRO A 361 -21.89 25.74 -35.64
CA PRO A 361 -23.22 26.20 -36.04
C PRO A 361 -23.99 26.81 -34.87
N ALA A 362 -24.87 27.77 -35.12
CA ALA A 362 -25.57 28.51 -34.06
C ALA A 362 -26.33 27.63 -33.04
N ALA A 363 -26.74 26.43 -33.44
CA ALA A 363 -27.48 25.45 -32.65
C ALA A 363 -26.61 24.56 -31.75
N TRP A 364 -25.28 24.73 -31.73
CA TRP A 364 -24.42 23.99 -30.82
C TRP A 364 -24.76 24.30 -29.35
N SER A 365 -24.40 23.38 -28.43
CA SER A 365 -24.84 23.38 -27.02
C SER A 365 -24.50 24.64 -26.22
N ARG A 366 -23.45 25.38 -26.61
CA ARG A 366 -22.87 26.51 -25.87
C ARG A 366 -22.51 26.17 -24.41
N ASN A 367 -22.26 24.90 -24.14
CA ASN A 367 -21.88 24.39 -22.84
C ASN A 367 -20.99 23.15 -22.98
N ASN A 368 -20.48 22.63 -21.88
CA ASN A 368 -19.88 21.30 -21.80
C ASN A 368 -20.97 20.30 -21.36
N PRO A 369 -21.24 19.20 -22.10
CA PRO A 369 -20.59 18.73 -23.32
C PRO A 369 -20.71 19.67 -24.53
N VAL A 370 -19.60 19.86 -25.25
CA VAL A 370 -19.50 20.57 -26.53
C VAL A 370 -20.09 19.69 -27.63
N ASP A 371 -21.42 19.77 -27.78
CA ASP A 371 -22.16 19.16 -28.88
C ASP A 371 -21.88 19.90 -30.21
N VAL A 372 -21.08 19.28 -31.07
CA VAL A 372 -20.71 19.77 -32.40
C VAL A 372 -21.74 19.42 -33.48
N LEU A 373 -22.88 18.83 -33.09
CA LEU A 373 -24.02 18.38 -33.90
C LEU A 373 -23.72 17.15 -34.77
N GLY A 374 -24.79 16.45 -35.17
CA GLY A 374 -24.72 15.15 -35.87
C GLY A 374 -24.10 15.19 -37.27
N ASP A 375 -24.13 16.34 -37.93
CA ASP A 375 -23.55 16.58 -39.26
C ASP A 375 -22.06 16.98 -39.20
N ALA A 376 -21.40 16.82 -38.05
CA ALA A 376 -20.03 17.26 -37.85
C ALA A 376 -19.02 16.49 -38.73
N GLY A 377 -18.37 17.23 -39.62
CA GLY A 377 -17.18 16.78 -40.36
C GLY A 377 -15.92 16.68 -39.48
N ALA A 378 -14.88 16.06 -40.04
CA ALA A 378 -13.60 15.80 -39.35
C ALA A 378 -12.88 17.09 -38.88
N ASP A 379 -12.97 18.16 -39.66
CA ASP A 379 -12.38 19.47 -39.36
C ASP A 379 -13.03 20.13 -38.14
N ARG A 380 -14.37 20.04 -38.04
CA ARG A 380 -15.15 20.57 -36.91
C ARG A 380 -14.72 19.91 -35.60
N TYR A 381 -14.56 18.60 -35.60
CA TYR A 381 -14.05 17.82 -34.47
C TYR A 381 -12.62 18.23 -34.08
N ALA A 382 -11.71 18.25 -35.05
CA ALA A 382 -10.30 18.55 -34.78
C ALA A 382 -10.11 19.96 -34.21
N LYS A 383 -10.83 20.95 -34.73
CA LYS A 383 -10.78 22.32 -34.24
C LYS A 383 -11.40 22.46 -32.85
N ALA A 384 -12.51 21.78 -32.57
CA ALA A 384 -13.12 21.76 -31.25
C ALA A 384 -12.19 21.13 -30.20
N LEU A 385 -11.56 19.98 -30.51
CA LEU A 385 -10.57 19.35 -29.64
C LEU A 385 -9.37 20.29 -29.39
N GLU A 386 -8.83 20.92 -30.44
CA GLU A 386 -7.70 21.83 -30.31
C GLU A 386 -7.98 22.98 -29.32
N ILE A 387 -9.14 23.60 -29.42
CA ILE A 387 -9.55 24.72 -28.56
C ILE A 387 -9.76 24.21 -27.12
N CYS A 388 -10.54 23.15 -26.93
CA CYS A 388 -10.84 22.59 -25.61
C CYS A 388 -9.59 22.05 -24.88
N ALA A 389 -8.62 21.55 -25.64
CA ALA A 389 -7.34 21.07 -25.10
C ALA A 389 -6.48 22.20 -24.52
N LYS A 390 -6.58 23.42 -25.06
CA LYS A 390 -5.79 24.59 -24.62
C LYS A 390 -6.34 25.24 -23.35
N ASP A 391 -7.61 25.01 -23.00
CA ASP A 391 -8.24 25.66 -21.83
C ASP A 391 -7.56 25.27 -20.50
N PRO A 392 -6.97 26.20 -19.73
CA PRO A 392 -6.36 25.90 -18.43
C PRO A 392 -7.35 25.40 -17.36
N HIS A 393 -8.67 25.58 -17.55
CA HIS A 393 -9.71 25.07 -16.64
C HIS A 393 -10.10 23.62 -16.92
N ASN A 394 -9.46 22.99 -17.90
CA ASN A 394 -9.71 21.63 -18.32
C ASN A 394 -8.53 20.71 -17.99
N ASP A 395 -8.80 19.55 -17.39
CA ASP A 395 -7.79 18.57 -16.99
C ASP A 395 -7.71 17.36 -17.93
N GLY A 396 -8.59 17.24 -18.94
CA GLY A 396 -8.57 16.21 -19.98
C GLY A 396 -9.67 16.40 -21.02
N VAL A 397 -9.60 15.72 -22.17
CA VAL A 397 -10.67 15.80 -23.18
C VAL A 397 -11.16 14.40 -23.54
N LEU A 398 -12.48 14.20 -23.53
CA LEU A 398 -13.14 13.01 -24.08
C LEU A 398 -13.85 13.39 -25.38
N VAL A 399 -13.43 12.78 -26.48
CA VAL A 399 -14.09 12.92 -27.78
C VAL A 399 -15.03 11.74 -28.01
N ILE A 400 -16.31 12.00 -28.24
CA ILE A 400 -17.34 11.00 -28.49
C ILE A 400 -17.79 11.13 -29.95
N LEU A 401 -17.82 9.99 -30.64
CA LEU A 401 -18.31 9.90 -32.00
C LEU A 401 -19.33 8.78 -32.13
N THR A 402 -20.48 9.10 -32.69
CA THR A 402 -21.47 8.15 -33.20
C THR A 402 -21.55 8.26 -34.72
N PRO A 403 -21.55 7.15 -35.47
CA PRO A 403 -21.69 7.20 -36.92
C PRO A 403 -23.10 7.68 -37.30
N GLN A 404 -23.14 8.58 -38.28
CA GLN A 404 -24.34 9.02 -39.00
C GLN A 404 -23.97 9.09 -40.49
N ASP A 405 -24.95 9.14 -41.39
CA ASP A 405 -24.70 9.15 -42.85
C ASP A 405 -23.68 10.21 -43.31
N MET A 406 -23.64 11.36 -42.62
CA MET A 406 -22.73 12.48 -42.95
C MET A 406 -21.44 12.49 -42.13
N THR A 407 -21.33 11.66 -41.09
CA THR A 407 -20.13 11.60 -40.23
C THR A 407 -19.08 10.72 -40.90
N GLU A 408 -17.81 11.09 -40.81
CA GLU A 408 -16.69 10.34 -41.39
C GLU A 408 -15.76 9.79 -40.29
N PRO A 409 -16.11 8.68 -39.58
CA PRO A 409 -15.38 8.20 -38.40
C PRO A 409 -13.87 8.04 -38.61
N THR A 410 -13.48 7.58 -39.80
CA THR A 410 -12.07 7.34 -40.18
C THR A 410 -11.33 8.66 -40.45
N GLN A 411 -11.93 9.59 -41.19
CA GLN A 411 -11.31 10.88 -41.47
C GLN A 411 -11.22 11.74 -40.19
N THR A 412 -12.25 11.68 -39.34
CA THR A 412 -12.21 12.32 -38.02
C THR A 412 -11.06 11.78 -37.19
N ALA A 413 -10.85 10.46 -37.14
CA ALA A 413 -9.71 9.86 -36.44
C ALA A 413 -8.35 10.35 -36.98
N GLU A 414 -8.17 10.44 -38.31
CA GLU A 414 -6.94 11.00 -38.89
C GLU A 414 -6.74 12.47 -38.53
N ALA A 415 -7.82 13.26 -38.53
CA ALA A 415 -7.77 14.67 -38.17
C ALA A 415 -7.45 14.89 -36.68
N LEU A 416 -7.84 13.97 -35.80
CA LEU A 416 -7.55 14.04 -34.36
C LEU A 416 -6.12 13.59 -34.02
N ARG A 417 -5.47 12.79 -34.87
CA ARG A 417 -4.10 12.28 -34.66
C ARG A 417 -3.10 13.37 -34.30
N LYS A 418 -3.20 14.55 -34.92
CA LYS A 418 -2.32 15.71 -34.65
C LYS A 418 -2.47 16.29 -33.23
N HIS A 419 -3.55 15.94 -32.53
CA HIS A 419 -3.88 16.37 -31.18
C HIS A 419 -3.88 15.20 -30.18
N ALA A 420 -3.32 14.04 -30.56
CA ALA A 420 -3.27 12.84 -29.72
C ALA A 420 -2.52 13.05 -28.40
N HIS A 421 -1.57 13.97 -28.39
CA HIS A 421 -0.79 14.34 -27.21
C HIS A 421 -0.93 15.83 -26.93
N VAL A 422 -1.58 16.14 -25.81
CA VAL A 422 -1.72 17.48 -25.27
C VAL A 422 -0.88 17.55 -23.99
N ASP A 423 -0.10 18.62 -23.83
CA ASP A 423 0.80 18.74 -22.68
C ASP A 423 0.05 18.63 -21.35
N GLY A 424 0.41 17.61 -20.57
CA GLY A 424 -0.16 17.35 -19.24
C GLY A 424 -1.63 16.94 -19.18
N LYS A 425 -2.32 16.70 -20.29
CA LYS A 425 -3.76 16.37 -20.32
C LYS A 425 -4.05 15.11 -21.15
N PRO A 426 -4.77 14.11 -20.60
CA PRO A 426 -5.20 12.96 -21.39
C PRO A 426 -6.24 13.35 -22.43
N VAL A 427 -6.10 12.79 -23.63
CA VAL A 427 -7.13 12.76 -24.66
C VAL A 427 -7.67 11.34 -24.77
N LEU A 428 -8.97 11.18 -24.59
CA LEU A 428 -9.70 9.92 -24.65
C LEU A 428 -10.70 9.94 -25.80
N ALA A 429 -11.00 8.78 -26.38
CA ALA A 429 -11.91 8.67 -27.51
C ALA A 429 -12.97 7.59 -27.25
N SER A 430 -14.25 7.88 -27.51
CA SER A 430 -15.34 6.90 -27.51
C SER A 430 -15.92 6.79 -28.92
N TRP A 431 -15.50 5.78 -29.68
CA TRP A 431 -15.97 5.53 -31.05
C TRP A 431 -17.06 4.48 -30.99
N MET A 432 -18.30 4.94 -30.85
CA MET A 432 -19.45 4.09 -30.61
C MET A 432 -19.96 3.49 -31.92
N GLY A 433 -19.88 2.17 -32.06
CA GLY A 433 -20.34 1.46 -33.25
C GLY A 433 -19.55 0.18 -33.51
N GLY A 434 -19.90 -0.51 -34.58
CA GLY A 434 -19.18 -1.69 -35.08
C GLY A 434 -18.32 -1.36 -36.30
N VAL A 435 -18.61 -2.00 -37.42
CA VAL A 435 -17.78 -2.00 -38.65
C VAL A 435 -17.32 -0.61 -39.11
N GLU A 436 -18.19 0.40 -39.09
CA GLU A 436 -17.89 1.74 -39.63
C GLU A 436 -16.85 2.52 -38.81
N VAL A 437 -16.71 2.23 -37.52
CA VAL A 437 -15.82 2.97 -36.61
C VAL A 437 -14.47 2.28 -36.40
N GLU A 438 -14.35 1.00 -36.76
CA GLU A 438 -13.15 0.17 -36.49
C GLU A 438 -11.87 0.73 -37.10
N ALA A 439 -11.93 1.21 -38.34
CA ALA A 439 -10.76 1.83 -38.98
C ALA A 439 -10.32 3.10 -38.23
N GLY A 440 -11.28 3.91 -37.76
CA GLY A 440 -11.02 5.08 -36.93
C GLY A 440 -10.40 4.72 -35.58
N LYS A 441 -10.93 3.69 -34.89
CA LYS A 441 -10.34 3.16 -33.64
C LYS A 441 -8.88 2.74 -33.84
N ALA A 442 -8.60 1.98 -34.88
CA ALA A 442 -7.24 1.51 -35.19
C ALA A 442 -6.26 2.67 -35.47
N ILE A 443 -6.72 3.76 -36.10
CA ILE A 443 -5.91 4.97 -36.34
C ILE A 443 -5.58 5.66 -35.01
N LEU A 444 -6.59 5.90 -34.16
CA LEU A 444 -6.42 6.52 -32.85
C LEU A 444 -5.53 5.69 -31.92
N ASN A 445 -5.70 4.37 -31.90
CA ASN A 445 -4.87 3.47 -31.12
C ASN A 445 -3.40 3.53 -31.53
N ARG A 446 -3.10 3.56 -32.84
CA ARG A 446 -1.72 3.75 -33.34
C ARG A 446 -1.17 5.14 -33.04
N ALA A 447 -2.03 6.14 -32.93
CA ALA A 447 -1.68 7.50 -32.53
C ALA A 447 -1.44 7.64 -31.02
N GLY A 448 -1.69 6.60 -30.21
CA GLY A 448 -1.60 6.68 -28.76
C GLY A 448 -2.81 7.35 -28.10
N VAL A 449 -3.99 7.35 -28.72
CA VAL A 449 -5.26 7.76 -28.08
C VAL A 449 -6.03 6.50 -27.71
N PRO A 450 -6.38 6.27 -26.44
CA PRO A 450 -7.18 5.13 -26.02
C PRO A 450 -8.61 5.25 -26.54
N THR A 451 -9.15 4.14 -27.03
CA THR A 451 -10.48 4.10 -27.66
C THR A 451 -11.42 3.18 -26.91
N PHE A 452 -12.58 3.72 -26.52
CA PHE A 452 -13.61 3.03 -25.77
C PHE A 452 -14.83 2.78 -26.64
N GLU A 453 -15.50 1.65 -26.42
CA GLU A 453 -16.78 1.34 -27.05
C GLU A 453 -17.92 2.20 -26.49
N TYR A 454 -17.83 2.54 -25.20
CA TYR A 454 -18.85 3.27 -24.48
C TYR A 454 -18.29 4.51 -23.76
N PRO A 455 -18.98 5.65 -23.82
CA PRO A 455 -18.45 6.92 -23.34
C PRO A 455 -18.45 7.02 -21.81
N ASP A 456 -19.36 6.32 -21.13
CA ASP A 456 -19.38 6.16 -19.68
C ASP A 456 -18.16 5.37 -19.17
N THR A 457 -17.66 4.39 -19.95
CA THR A 457 -16.43 3.66 -19.63
C THR A 457 -15.21 4.58 -19.71
N ALA A 458 -15.13 5.42 -20.75
CA ALA A 458 -14.07 6.42 -20.89
C ALA A 458 -14.08 7.44 -19.74
N ALA A 459 -15.26 7.93 -19.36
CA ALA A 459 -15.41 8.84 -18.21
C ALA A 459 -14.99 8.19 -16.89
N ARG A 460 -15.36 6.92 -16.64
CA ARG A 460 -14.90 6.15 -15.46
C ARG A 460 -13.39 5.96 -15.44
N ALA A 461 -12.76 5.69 -16.59
CA ALA A 461 -11.31 5.54 -16.70
C ALA A 461 -10.59 6.86 -16.34
N PHE A 462 -11.09 8.00 -16.85
CA PHE A 462 -10.61 9.33 -16.48
C PHE A 462 -10.66 9.56 -14.96
N CYS A 463 -11.81 9.34 -14.33
CA CYS A 463 -11.97 9.49 -12.88
C CYS A 463 -11.04 8.56 -12.10
N SER A 464 -10.82 7.33 -12.57
CA SER A 464 -9.97 6.36 -11.89
C SER A 464 -8.50 6.75 -11.91
N MET A 465 -7.99 7.34 -13.01
CA MET A 465 -6.65 7.92 -13.05
C MET A 465 -6.48 9.07 -12.05
N PHE A 466 -7.47 9.95 -11.94
CA PHE A 466 -7.43 11.05 -10.98
C PHE A 466 -7.53 10.57 -9.53
N ARG A 467 -8.48 9.67 -9.23
CA ARG A 467 -8.70 9.11 -7.88
C ARG A 467 -7.44 8.48 -7.31
N TYR A 468 -6.67 7.78 -8.15
CA TYR A 468 -5.35 7.28 -7.74
C TYR A 468 -4.44 8.41 -7.22
N ALA A 469 -4.24 9.45 -8.04
CA ALA A 469 -3.34 10.55 -7.70
C ALA A 469 -3.81 11.35 -6.49
N TYR A 470 -5.12 11.57 -6.37
CA TYR A 470 -5.73 12.27 -5.25
C TYR A 470 -5.63 11.47 -3.93
N ALA A 471 -6.04 10.20 -3.95
CA ALA A 471 -5.99 9.34 -2.76
C ALA A 471 -4.56 9.18 -2.24
N LEU A 472 -3.60 9.03 -3.15
CA LEU A 472 -2.19 8.94 -2.81
C LEU A 472 -1.70 10.23 -2.13
N ARG A 473 -1.98 11.41 -2.70
CA ARG A 473 -1.60 12.70 -2.08
C ARG A 473 -2.20 12.84 -0.68
N ALA A 474 -3.47 12.46 -0.51
CA ALA A 474 -4.17 12.54 0.76
C ALA A 474 -3.57 11.63 1.85
N LEU A 475 -3.01 10.47 1.49
CA LEU A 475 -2.37 9.54 2.45
C LEU A 475 -1.07 10.10 3.04
N TYR A 476 -0.42 11.01 2.30
CA TYR A 476 0.87 11.58 2.63
C TYR A 476 0.76 13.05 3.07
N GLU A 477 -0.46 13.52 3.37
CA GLU A 477 -0.67 14.80 4.06
C GLU A 477 0.03 14.76 5.43
N THR A 478 0.87 15.76 5.69
CA THR A 478 1.59 15.93 6.96
C THR A 478 0.60 15.92 8.12
N PRO A 479 0.67 14.94 9.04
CA PRO A 479 -0.27 14.87 10.15
C PRO A 479 -0.04 16.00 11.15
N SER A 480 -1.09 16.35 11.89
CA SER A 480 -0.96 17.26 13.04
C SER A 480 -0.19 16.57 14.18
N THR A 481 0.70 17.31 14.83
CA THR A 481 1.43 16.83 16.00
C THR A 481 0.55 16.88 17.26
N ASP A 482 0.31 15.75 17.93
CA ASP A 482 -0.20 15.74 19.30
C ASP A 482 0.97 15.57 20.29
N GLU A 483 1.35 16.65 20.98
CA GLU A 483 2.39 16.61 22.01
C GLU A 483 1.96 15.77 23.24
N ARG A 484 0.65 15.53 23.43
CA ARG A 484 0.09 14.75 24.54
C ARG A 484 0.07 13.24 24.27
N ALA A 485 0.32 12.81 23.03
CA ALA A 485 0.36 11.39 22.65
C ALA A 485 1.51 10.60 23.33
N LEU A 486 2.40 11.27 24.05
CA LEU A 486 3.52 10.64 24.77
C LEU A 486 3.21 10.26 26.22
N ASN A 487 2.10 10.73 26.79
CA ASN A 487 1.74 10.49 28.20
C ASN A 487 0.81 9.27 28.33
N VAL A 488 1.32 8.09 28.00
CA VAL A 488 0.65 6.80 28.23
C VAL A 488 1.32 6.03 29.36
N ASP A 489 0.52 5.43 30.24
CA ASP A 489 1.02 4.62 31.36
C ASP A 489 1.19 3.15 30.92
N ARG A 490 2.30 2.89 30.22
CA ARG A 490 2.61 1.57 29.65
C ARG A 490 2.80 0.51 30.71
N GLU A 491 3.40 0.86 31.85
CA GLU A 491 3.64 -0.08 32.94
C GLU A 491 2.30 -0.52 33.53
N ARG A 492 1.39 0.42 33.80
CA ARG A 492 0.06 0.07 34.31
C ARG A 492 -0.71 -0.84 33.35
N ALA A 493 -0.66 -0.57 32.05
CA ALA A 493 -1.29 -1.44 31.05
C ALA A 493 -0.71 -2.86 31.06
N ARG A 494 0.62 -3.01 31.16
CA ARG A 494 1.29 -4.31 31.25
C ARG A 494 0.91 -5.06 32.53
N GLU A 495 0.85 -4.37 33.67
CA GLU A 495 0.45 -4.97 34.95
C GLU A 495 -0.97 -5.56 34.88
N ILE A 496 -1.92 -4.82 34.30
CA ILE A 496 -3.32 -5.27 34.15
C ILE A 496 -3.37 -6.55 33.31
N ILE A 497 -2.74 -6.54 32.13
CA ILE A 497 -2.74 -7.68 31.21
C ILE A 497 -2.02 -8.89 31.83
N ALA A 498 -0.88 -8.67 32.47
CA ALA A 498 -0.13 -9.73 33.14
C ALA A 498 -0.94 -10.36 34.28
N GLY A 499 -1.63 -9.56 35.10
CA GLY A 499 -2.48 -10.03 36.18
C GLY A 499 -3.63 -10.92 35.71
N VAL A 500 -4.31 -10.50 34.64
CA VAL A 500 -5.41 -11.29 34.03
C VAL A 500 -4.90 -12.62 33.50
N ARG A 501 -3.78 -12.61 32.75
CA ARG A 501 -3.18 -13.84 32.22
C ARG A 501 -2.70 -14.78 33.31
N ALA A 502 -2.08 -14.25 34.38
CA ALA A 502 -1.64 -15.04 35.53
C ALA A 502 -2.80 -15.73 36.25
N SER A 503 -4.00 -15.14 36.20
CA SER A 503 -5.24 -15.75 36.71
C SER A 503 -5.86 -16.81 35.79
N GLY A 504 -5.23 -17.11 34.65
CA GLY A 504 -5.74 -18.07 33.65
C GLY A 504 -6.95 -17.56 32.84
N ARG A 505 -7.29 -16.27 32.97
CA ARG A 505 -8.40 -15.65 32.26
C ARG A 505 -7.97 -15.11 30.89
N THR A 506 -8.91 -15.11 29.95
CA THR A 506 -8.78 -14.41 28.66
C THR A 506 -9.64 -13.15 28.59
N LEU A 507 -10.64 -13.00 29.46
CA LEU A 507 -11.53 -11.85 29.47
C LEU A 507 -11.17 -10.90 30.63
N LEU A 508 -10.91 -9.64 30.30
CA LEU A 508 -10.82 -8.58 31.29
C LEU A 508 -12.23 -8.28 31.80
N ASP A 509 -12.36 -8.03 33.10
CA ASP A 509 -13.61 -7.50 33.63
C ASP A 509 -13.82 -6.03 33.23
N GLU A 510 -14.99 -5.48 33.57
CA GLU A 510 -15.38 -4.11 33.22
C GLU A 510 -14.40 -3.06 33.77
N VAL A 511 -13.89 -3.26 34.99
CA VAL A 511 -13.01 -2.30 35.66
C VAL A 511 -11.62 -2.38 35.07
N GLU A 512 -11.09 -3.58 34.88
CA GLU A 512 -9.81 -3.84 34.23
C GLU A 512 -9.78 -3.27 32.81
N SER A 513 -10.86 -3.49 32.04
CA SER A 513 -11.00 -2.96 30.68
C SER A 513 -10.94 -1.43 30.67
N LYS A 514 -11.67 -0.75 31.58
CA LYS A 514 -11.66 0.71 31.66
C LYS A 514 -10.35 1.29 32.18
N GLN A 515 -9.70 0.63 33.14
CA GLN A 515 -8.38 1.04 33.60
C GLN A 515 -7.33 0.94 32.49
N LEU A 516 -7.41 -0.09 31.63
CA LEU A 516 -6.54 -0.23 30.47
C LEU A 516 -6.76 0.92 29.46
N MET A 517 -8.01 1.29 29.18
CA MET A 517 -8.34 2.43 28.33
C MET A 517 -7.80 3.75 28.90
N ALA A 518 -8.00 3.97 30.21
CA ALA A 518 -7.52 5.15 30.91
C ALA A 518 -5.98 5.26 30.89
N ALA A 519 -5.26 4.13 30.95
CA ALA A 519 -3.79 4.10 30.84
C ALA A 519 -3.28 4.63 29.48
N TYR A 520 -4.09 4.54 28.43
CA TYR A 520 -3.82 5.11 27.11
C TYR A 520 -4.49 6.48 26.88
N GLY A 521 -5.04 7.09 27.93
CA GLY A 521 -5.69 8.40 27.85
C GLY A 521 -7.01 8.39 27.07
N ILE A 522 -7.71 7.26 27.03
CA ILE A 522 -9.07 7.14 26.50
C ILE A 522 -10.04 7.35 27.67
N PRO A 523 -10.86 8.42 27.70
CA PRO A 523 -11.74 8.71 28.84
C PRO A 523 -12.81 7.63 29.00
N THR A 524 -13.03 7.19 30.24
CA THR A 524 -14.04 6.18 30.59
C THR A 524 -14.96 6.68 31.68
N VAL A 525 -16.21 6.24 31.68
CA VAL A 525 -17.15 6.56 32.78
C VAL A 525 -16.61 6.04 34.13
N PRO A 526 -16.67 6.82 35.22
CA PRO A 526 -16.32 6.34 36.56
C PRO A 526 -17.07 5.05 36.88
N THR A 527 -16.35 4.05 37.37
CA THR A 527 -16.91 2.71 37.56
C THR A 527 -16.36 2.11 38.85
N ALA A 528 -17.25 1.64 39.72
CA ALA A 528 -16.90 0.94 40.96
C ALA A 528 -17.68 -0.37 41.09
N VAL A 529 -17.09 -1.37 41.75
CA VAL A 529 -17.71 -2.68 41.96
C VAL A 529 -18.46 -2.69 43.28
N ALA A 530 -19.69 -3.18 43.26
CA ALA A 530 -20.49 -3.49 44.43
C ALA A 530 -20.89 -4.96 44.42
N ARG A 531 -20.60 -5.67 45.52
CA ARG A 531 -20.89 -7.10 45.69
C ARG A 531 -22.19 -7.37 46.45
N SER A 532 -22.80 -6.33 47.02
CA SER A 532 -24.10 -6.37 47.67
C SER A 532 -24.97 -5.19 47.24
N ALA A 533 -26.28 -5.31 47.44
CA ALA A 533 -27.20 -4.20 47.17
C ALA A 533 -26.90 -2.98 48.05
N ASP A 534 -26.46 -3.18 49.30
CA ASP A 534 -26.10 -2.08 50.22
C ASP A 534 -24.83 -1.35 49.75
N GLU A 535 -23.81 -2.09 49.29
CA GLU A 535 -22.63 -1.49 48.66
C GLU A 535 -23.02 -0.73 47.38
N ALA A 536 -23.96 -1.26 46.59
CA ALA A 536 -24.40 -0.63 45.34
C ALA A 536 -25.11 0.71 45.60
N VAL A 537 -25.98 0.75 46.62
CA VAL A 537 -26.66 1.97 47.06
C VAL A 537 -25.67 2.99 47.61
N ALA A 538 -24.75 2.58 48.50
CA ALA A 538 -23.74 3.48 49.06
C ALA A 538 -22.88 4.11 47.94
N THR A 539 -22.42 3.29 47.01
CA THR A 539 -21.63 3.74 45.86
C THR A 539 -22.43 4.66 44.94
N ALA A 540 -23.71 4.37 44.68
CA ALA A 540 -24.58 5.23 43.88
C ALA A 540 -24.81 6.60 44.55
N GLY A 541 -24.95 6.63 45.88
CA GLY A 541 -25.05 7.85 46.67
C GLY A 541 -23.79 8.73 46.58
N GLU A 542 -22.60 8.12 46.53
CA GLU A 542 -21.34 8.84 46.34
C GLU A 542 -21.16 9.35 44.90
N MET A 543 -21.56 8.56 43.90
CA MET A 543 -21.41 8.89 42.48
C MET A 543 -22.50 9.85 41.95
N GLY A 544 -23.65 9.91 42.63
CA GLY A 544 -24.80 10.72 42.25
C GLY A 544 -25.81 10.00 41.35
N TYR A 545 -27.04 10.51 41.36
CA TYR A 545 -28.18 9.99 40.59
C TYR A 545 -28.50 10.87 39.35
N PRO A 546 -29.06 10.30 38.25
CA PRO A 546 -29.38 8.88 38.08
C PRO A 546 -28.14 8.00 37.92
N ALA A 547 -28.20 6.79 38.47
CA ALA A 547 -27.17 5.77 38.42
C ALA A 547 -27.50 4.67 37.39
N VAL A 548 -26.47 3.90 37.04
CA VAL A 548 -26.52 2.75 36.15
C VAL A 548 -25.90 1.56 36.87
N LEU A 549 -26.60 0.42 36.87
CA LEU A 549 -26.05 -0.86 37.28
C LEU A 549 -25.81 -1.75 36.07
N LYS A 550 -24.59 -2.28 35.96
CA LYS A 550 -24.24 -3.32 34.98
C LYS A 550 -23.70 -4.56 35.70
N LEU A 551 -23.89 -5.74 35.13
CA LEU A 551 -23.34 -6.99 35.64
C LEU A 551 -21.80 -6.91 35.76
N TYR A 552 -21.27 -7.25 36.94
CA TYR A 552 -19.85 -7.53 37.14
C TYR A 552 -19.64 -9.05 37.01
N SER A 553 -18.95 -9.47 35.94
CA SER A 553 -18.66 -10.87 35.64
C SER A 553 -17.38 -11.02 34.84
N ALA A 554 -16.54 -11.98 35.20
CA ALA A 554 -15.33 -12.37 34.46
C ALA A 554 -15.60 -13.38 33.34
N THR A 555 -16.86 -13.76 33.10
CA THR A 555 -17.22 -14.86 32.19
C THR A 555 -18.30 -14.51 31.16
N ILE A 556 -19.15 -13.51 31.44
CA ILE A 556 -20.22 -13.08 30.53
C ILE A 556 -19.77 -11.83 29.77
N THR A 557 -19.82 -11.88 28.44
CA THR A 557 -19.44 -10.77 27.54
C THR A 557 -20.61 -9.85 27.21
N HIS A 558 -21.75 -10.42 26.78
CA HIS A 558 -22.94 -9.64 26.38
C HIS A 558 -23.92 -9.52 27.55
N LYS A 559 -23.74 -8.47 28.35
CA LYS A 559 -24.51 -8.22 29.59
C LYS A 559 -26.00 -8.02 29.30
N THR A 560 -26.35 -7.34 28.22
CA THR A 560 -27.74 -7.06 27.84
C THR A 560 -28.52 -8.35 27.59
N ASP A 561 -27.90 -9.37 27.00
CA ASP A 561 -28.55 -10.64 26.64
C ASP A 561 -29.01 -11.44 27.87
N VAL A 562 -28.31 -11.25 29.00
CA VAL A 562 -28.67 -11.85 30.30
C VAL A 562 -29.49 -10.91 31.19
N GLY A 563 -29.92 -9.75 30.67
CA GLY A 563 -30.64 -8.74 31.44
C GLY A 563 -29.77 -8.01 32.47
N GLY A 564 -28.44 -8.03 32.28
CA GLY A 564 -27.44 -7.50 33.20
C GLY A 564 -27.18 -6.00 33.10
N VAL A 565 -28.10 -5.21 32.54
CA VAL A 565 -27.96 -3.74 32.43
C VAL A 565 -29.26 -3.08 32.87
N LYS A 566 -29.18 -2.17 33.83
CA LYS A 566 -30.29 -1.37 34.35
C LYS A 566 -29.88 0.11 34.37
N LEU A 567 -30.67 0.94 33.68
CA LEU A 567 -30.40 2.36 33.45
C LEU A 567 -31.42 3.25 34.18
N ASP A 568 -31.15 4.55 34.29
CA ASP A 568 -32.04 5.58 34.85
C ASP A 568 -32.53 5.26 36.28
N LEU A 569 -31.62 4.81 37.15
CA LEU A 569 -31.92 4.51 38.56
C LEU A 569 -31.83 5.81 39.37
N ARG A 570 -32.95 6.33 39.86
CA ARG A 570 -33.02 7.69 40.41
C ARG A 570 -32.92 7.79 41.94
N ASP A 571 -32.97 6.66 42.62
CA ASP A 571 -33.01 6.56 44.08
C ASP A 571 -32.48 5.21 44.57
N ASP A 572 -32.23 5.13 45.88
CA ASP A 572 -31.71 3.95 46.57
C ASP A 572 -32.56 2.70 46.35
N ASP A 573 -33.89 2.87 46.36
CA ASP A 573 -34.85 1.78 46.18
C ASP A 573 -34.78 1.19 44.76
N ALA A 574 -34.62 2.04 43.74
CA ALA A 574 -34.42 1.62 42.37
C ALA A 574 -33.10 0.86 42.20
N VAL A 575 -32.02 1.30 42.85
CA VAL A 575 -30.72 0.61 42.82
C VAL A 575 -30.81 -0.77 43.47
N ARG A 576 -31.46 -0.90 44.63
CA ARG A 576 -31.63 -2.19 45.31
C ARG A 576 -32.42 -3.19 44.47
N ARG A 577 -33.57 -2.75 43.92
CA ARG A 577 -34.38 -3.60 43.01
C ARG A 577 -33.58 -4.01 41.77
N ALA A 578 -32.85 -3.08 41.16
CA ALA A 578 -32.04 -3.37 39.98
C ALA A 578 -30.93 -4.40 40.26
N PHE A 579 -30.28 -4.33 41.43
CA PHE A 579 -29.28 -5.32 41.84
C PHE A 579 -29.89 -6.74 41.92
N GLU A 580 -31.01 -6.87 42.61
CA GLU A 580 -31.74 -8.14 42.80
C GLU A 580 -32.22 -8.70 41.45
N GLU A 581 -32.79 -7.86 40.59
CA GLU A 581 -33.24 -8.25 39.25
C GLU A 581 -32.10 -8.75 38.36
N ILE A 582 -30.93 -8.10 38.40
CA ILE A 582 -29.74 -8.57 37.66
C ILE A 582 -29.29 -9.92 38.21
N GLN A 583 -29.19 -10.07 39.53
CA GLN A 583 -28.77 -11.32 40.17
C GLN A 583 -29.69 -12.49 39.80
N GLU A 584 -31.00 -12.29 39.88
CA GLU A 584 -31.99 -13.30 39.53
C GLU A 584 -31.93 -13.64 38.04
N SER A 585 -31.88 -12.63 37.16
CA SER A 585 -31.84 -12.84 35.71
C SER A 585 -30.60 -13.63 35.28
N VAL A 586 -29.42 -13.26 35.79
CA VAL A 586 -28.16 -13.94 35.47
C VAL A 586 -28.13 -15.35 36.04
N SER A 587 -28.57 -15.53 37.30
CA SER A 587 -28.63 -16.86 37.93
C SER A 587 -29.53 -17.82 37.16
N ARG A 588 -30.64 -17.31 36.60
CA ARG A 588 -31.57 -18.10 35.80
C ARG A 588 -31.08 -18.39 34.38
N ARG A 589 -30.44 -17.41 33.70
CA ARG A 589 -30.08 -17.53 32.27
C ARG A 589 -28.70 -18.14 32.04
N ALA A 590 -27.75 -17.89 32.92
CA ALA A 590 -26.35 -18.32 32.78
C ALA A 590 -25.87 -19.20 33.95
N GLY A 591 -26.42 -19.00 35.16
CA GLY A 591 -26.05 -19.72 36.38
C GLY A 591 -25.48 -18.80 37.46
N ALA A 592 -25.71 -19.13 38.73
CA ALA A 592 -25.39 -18.27 39.87
C ALA A 592 -23.89 -17.94 39.97
N GLN A 593 -23.01 -18.87 39.57
CA GLN A 593 -21.55 -18.69 39.56
C GLN A 593 -21.07 -17.57 38.64
N HIS A 594 -21.90 -17.11 37.71
CA HIS A 594 -21.55 -16.05 36.76
C HIS A 594 -21.89 -14.65 37.27
N PHE A 595 -22.59 -14.53 38.41
CA PHE A 595 -22.88 -13.27 39.09
C PHE A 595 -21.84 -13.01 40.18
N GLN A 596 -20.96 -12.02 39.98
CA GLN A 596 -19.92 -11.63 40.94
C GLN A 596 -20.22 -10.29 41.63
N GLY A 597 -21.39 -9.72 41.35
CA GLY A 597 -21.84 -8.40 41.78
C GLY A 597 -22.29 -7.54 40.60
N VAL A 598 -22.31 -6.23 40.82
CA VAL A 598 -22.60 -5.23 39.80
C VAL A 598 -21.51 -4.15 39.78
N THR A 599 -21.36 -3.48 38.65
CA THR A 599 -20.66 -2.21 38.59
C THR A 599 -21.65 -1.07 38.67
N VAL A 600 -21.37 -0.09 39.52
CA VAL A 600 -22.12 1.16 39.68
C VAL A 600 -21.42 2.26 38.89
N GLN A 601 -22.20 3.01 38.10
CA GLN A 601 -21.72 4.09 37.24
C GLN A 601 -22.72 5.26 37.28
N PRO A 602 -22.28 6.53 37.16
CA PRO A 602 -23.21 7.63 36.91
C PRO A 602 -23.84 7.50 35.51
N MET A 603 -25.11 7.86 35.38
CA MET A 603 -25.77 7.92 34.07
C MET A 603 -25.29 9.14 33.30
N ILE A 604 -24.39 8.90 32.34
CA ILE A 604 -23.90 9.96 31.46
C ILE A 604 -24.97 10.28 30.42
N SER A 605 -25.53 11.48 30.48
CA SER A 605 -26.45 12.02 29.48
C SER A 605 -25.85 13.26 28.82
N LEU A 606 -24.99 13.02 27.83
CA LEU A 606 -24.43 14.10 27.02
C LEU A 606 -25.52 14.67 26.10
N LYS A 607 -25.77 15.97 26.20
CA LYS A 607 -26.73 16.64 25.32
C LYS A 607 -26.29 16.51 23.86
N ASP A 608 -27.20 16.06 23.00
CA ASP A 608 -26.98 15.91 21.56
C ASP A 608 -25.81 15.00 21.14
N ALA A 609 -25.38 14.08 22.02
CA ALA A 609 -24.28 13.16 21.70
C ALA A 609 -24.65 12.08 20.68
N TYR A 610 -23.62 11.58 20.01
CA TYR A 610 -23.66 10.44 19.11
C TYR A 610 -23.02 9.23 19.77
N GLU A 611 -23.54 8.04 19.47
CA GLU A 611 -22.92 6.78 19.85
C GLU A 611 -22.03 6.29 18.71
N ILE A 612 -20.76 6.04 19.02
CA ILE A 612 -19.73 5.55 18.11
C ILE A 612 -19.22 4.21 18.62
N ILE A 613 -18.77 3.35 17.71
CA ILE A 613 -18.04 2.13 18.03
C ILE A 613 -16.57 2.28 17.62
N LEU A 614 -15.66 1.91 18.52
CA LEU A 614 -14.25 1.65 18.21
C LEU A 614 -13.96 0.20 18.52
N GLY A 615 -13.31 -0.51 17.62
CA GLY A 615 -12.98 -1.91 17.86
C GLY A 615 -11.69 -2.34 17.22
N SER A 616 -11.15 -3.48 17.65
CA SER A 616 -10.08 -4.17 16.95
C SER A 616 -10.24 -5.68 17.04
N SER A 617 -9.86 -6.36 15.96
CA SER A 617 -9.82 -7.82 15.84
C SER A 617 -8.58 -8.23 15.03
N ILE A 618 -8.23 -9.51 15.08
CA ILE A 618 -7.10 -10.06 14.33
C ILE A 618 -7.57 -10.64 13.00
N ASP A 619 -7.05 -10.11 11.90
CA ASP A 619 -7.13 -10.73 10.58
C ASP A 619 -5.97 -11.73 10.38
N PRO A 620 -6.20 -12.93 9.82
CA PRO A 620 -5.16 -13.93 9.62
C PRO A 620 -4.00 -13.51 8.72
N GLN A 621 -4.21 -12.55 7.80
CA GLN A 621 -3.20 -12.08 6.84
C GLN A 621 -2.55 -10.76 7.30
N PHE A 622 -3.34 -9.85 7.88
CA PHE A 622 -2.87 -8.49 8.19
C PHE A 622 -2.61 -8.23 9.68
N GLY A 623 -2.95 -9.16 10.56
CA GLY A 623 -2.82 -8.99 12.01
C GLY A 623 -3.91 -8.06 12.56
N PRO A 624 -3.62 -7.18 13.53
CA PRO A 624 -4.62 -6.31 14.12
C PRO A 624 -5.24 -5.36 13.08
N VAL A 625 -6.57 -5.26 13.09
CA VAL A 625 -7.38 -4.36 12.27
C VAL A 625 -8.25 -3.52 13.19
N LEU A 626 -8.35 -2.22 12.92
CA LEU A 626 -9.20 -1.28 13.64
C LEU A 626 -10.56 -1.13 12.95
N LEU A 627 -11.58 -0.85 13.74
CA LEU A 627 -12.96 -0.58 13.36
C LEU A 627 -13.37 0.80 13.90
N PHE A 628 -14.05 1.58 13.08
CA PHE A 628 -14.74 2.82 13.44
C PHE A 628 -16.13 2.82 12.81
N GLY A 629 -17.16 3.26 13.52
CA GLY A 629 -18.50 3.33 12.95
C GLY A 629 -19.56 3.91 13.86
N ALA A 630 -20.81 3.88 13.40
CA ALA A 630 -21.96 4.17 14.25
C ALA A 630 -22.08 3.08 15.33
N GLY A 631 -22.18 3.47 16.60
CA GLY A 631 -22.30 2.58 17.75
C GLY A 631 -23.75 2.22 18.10
N GLY A 632 -23.91 1.54 19.24
CA GLY A 632 -25.20 1.15 19.79
C GLY A 632 -25.64 -0.26 19.37
N GLN A 633 -26.94 -0.55 19.51
CA GLN A 633 -27.48 -1.90 19.28
C GLN A 633 -27.69 -2.26 17.80
N LEU A 634 -27.73 -1.27 16.91
CA LEU A 634 -28.09 -1.46 15.49
C LEU A 634 -26.87 -1.47 14.54
N VAL A 635 -25.66 -1.61 15.08
CA VAL A 635 -24.39 -1.63 14.33
C VAL A 635 -24.43 -2.65 13.18
N GLU A 636 -24.86 -3.88 13.47
CA GLU A 636 -24.95 -5.00 12.51
C GLU A 636 -25.95 -4.75 11.37
N ILE A 637 -26.96 -3.90 11.62
CA ILE A 637 -28.04 -3.63 10.66
C ILE A 637 -27.65 -2.49 9.71
N PHE A 638 -27.12 -1.39 10.24
CA PHE A 638 -26.76 -0.23 9.41
C PHE A 638 -25.47 -0.42 8.63
N LYS A 639 -24.56 -1.29 9.12
CA LYS A 639 -23.24 -1.55 8.54
C LYS A 639 -22.47 -0.27 8.21
N ASP A 640 -22.68 0.77 9.00
CA ASP A 640 -21.99 2.06 8.86
C ASP A 640 -20.66 2.01 9.60
N ARG A 641 -19.69 1.33 8.98
CA ARG A 641 -18.37 1.07 9.54
C ARG A 641 -17.27 1.25 8.52
N SER A 642 -16.07 1.55 9.00
CA SER A 642 -14.84 1.55 8.25
C SER A 642 -13.77 0.74 8.98
N LEU A 643 -12.86 0.14 8.19
CA LEU A 643 -11.73 -0.62 8.68
C LEU A 643 -10.42 0.10 8.36
N GLY A 644 -9.43 -0.06 9.23
CA GLY A 644 -8.11 0.55 9.08
C GLY A 644 -7.00 -0.32 9.66
N LEU A 645 -5.81 -0.24 9.08
CA LEU A 645 -4.62 -0.93 9.61
C LEU A 645 -3.83 0.00 10.53
N PRO A 646 -3.53 -0.42 11.77
CA PRO A 646 -2.68 0.35 12.67
C PRO A 646 -1.19 0.21 12.24
N PRO A 647 -0.31 1.18 12.55
CA PRO A 647 -0.58 2.39 13.34
C PRO A 647 -1.33 3.45 12.55
N LEU A 648 -2.21 4.19 13.23
CA LEU A 648 -2.85 5.40 12.72
C LEU A 648 -2.08 6.65 13.15
N ASN A 649 -2.12 7.66 12.29
CA ASN A 649 -1.86 9.06 12.62
C ASN A 649 -3.16 9.85 12.46
N ALA A 650 -3.16 11.15 12.78
CA ALA A 650 -4.37 11.98 12.71
C ALA A 650 -5.02 12.00 11.32
N THR A 651 -4.21 12.11 10.25
CA THR A 651 -4.69 12.06 8.86
C THR A 651 -5.42 10.75 8.58
N LEU A 652 -4.83 9.61 8.91
CA LEU A 652 -5.42 8.30 8.66
C LEU A 652 -6.68 8.05 9.49
N ALA A 653 -6.70 8.50 10.75
CA ALA A 653 -7.88 8.46 11.60
C ALA A 653 -9.03 9.28 10.98
N ARG A 654 -8.76 10.50 10.52
CA ARG A 654 -9.74 11.32 9.80
C ARG A 654 -10.28 10.61 8.56
N ARG A 655 -9.41 10.07 7.72
CA ARG A 655 -9.82 9.34 6.48
C ARG A 655 -10.62 8.09 6.79
N MET A 656 -10.33 7.40 7.90
CA MET A 656 -11.12 6.27 8.37
C MET A 656 -12.53 6.72 8.76
N MET A 657 -12.67 7.87 9.44
CA MET A 657 -14.00 8.42 9.78
C MET A 657 -14.77 8.89 8.54
N GLU A 658 -14.13 9.57 7.59
CA GLU A 658 -14.73 10.08 6.35
C GLU A 658 -15.46 9.02 5.50
N GLN A 659 -15.08 7.75 5.67
CA GLN A 659 -15.70 6.61 4.98
C GLN A 659 -17.07 6.22 5.55
N THR A 660 -17.48 6.79 6.68
CA THR A 660 -18.75 6.48 7.35
C THR A 660 -19.81 7.55 7.09
N ARG A 661 -21.08 7.16 7.15
CA ARG A 661 -22.24 8.07 7.10
C ARG A 661 -22.34 8.87 8.39
N ILE A 662 -22.02 8.28 9.54
CA ILE A 662 -22.04 8.95 10.85
C ILE A 662 -21.11 10.15 10.88
N TYR A 663 -19.98 10.12 10.16
CA TYR A 663 -19.09 11.27 10.04
C TYR A 663 -19.79 12.53 9.47
N ARG A 664 -20.76 12.37 8.56
CA ARG A 664 -21.57 13.51 8.09
C ARG A 664 -22.44 14.10 9.21
N ALA A 665 -22.92 13.27 10.13
CA ALA A 665 -23.67 13.73 11.30
C ALA A 665 -22.75 14.39 12.36
N LEU A 666 -21.52 13.88 12.53
CA LEU A 666 -20.51 14.46 13.42
C LEU A 666 -20.14 15.91 13.02
N LYS A 667 -20.29 16.28 11.75
CA LYS A 667 -20.12 17.66 11.26
C LYS A 667 -21.25 18.63 11.64
N GLY A 668 -22.29 18.13 12.33
CA GLY A 668 -23.47 18.91 12.73
C GLY A 668 -24.61 18.78 11.73
N VAL A 669 -25.79 18.40 12.22
CA VAL A 669 -27.02 18.28 11.43
C VAL A 669 -28.20 18.84 12.23
N ARG A 670 -29.14 19.50 11.53
CA ARG A 670 -30.44 19.94 12.07
C ARG A 670 -30.37 20.66 13.42
N GLY A 671 -29.42 21.58 13.58
CA GLY A 671 -29.26 22.40 14.79
C GLY A 671 -28.34 21.82 15.87
N ARG A 672 -27.83 20.60 15.71
CA ARG A 672 -26.77 20.05 16.57
C ARG A 672 -25.42 20.70 16.25
N LYS A 673 -24.63 20.98 17.29
CA LYS A 673 -23.25 21.45 17.12
C LYS A 673 -22.37 20.33 16.54
N PRO A 674 -21.36 20.67 15.73
CA PRO A 674 -20.34 19.71 15.33
C PRO A 674 -19.59 19.14 16.54
N VAL A 675 -19.21 17.88 16.44
CA VAL A 675 -18.26 17.23 17.38
C VAL A 675 -16.86 17.80 17.17
N ASP A 676 -16.04 17.85 18.23
CA ASP A 676 -14.59 18.09 18.07
C ASP A 676 -13.94 16.88 17.36
N LEU A 677 -13.79 17.01 16.04
CA LEU A 677 -13.18 15.98 15.19
C LEU A 677 -11.69 15.78 15.51
N THR A 678 -10.99 16.81 16.01
CA THR A 678 -9.56 16.70 16.36
C THR A 678 -9.39 15.86 17.61
N MET A 679 -10.25 16.07 18.62
CA MET A 679 -10.31 15.21 19.81
C MET A 679 -10.55 13.75 19.41
N LEU A 680 -11.50 13.50 18.50
CA LEU A 680 -11.82 12.15 18.05
C LEU A 680 -10.66 11.51 17.26
N GLU A 681 -9.99 12.27 16.39
CA GLU A 681 -8.77 11.84 15.69
C GLU A 681 -7.68 11.38 16.67
N HIS A 682 -7.40 12.17 17.71
CA HIS A 682 -6.41 11.83 18.73
C HIS A 682 -6.83 10.59 19.54
N LEU A 683 -8.11 10.42 19.83
CA LEU A 683 -8.64 9.24 20.52
C LEU A 683 -8.46 7.97 19.68
N LEU A 684 -8.72 8.03 18.37
CA LEU A 684 -8.46 6.92 17.45
C LEU A 684 -6.96 6.58 17.36
N VAL A 685 -6.08 7.58 17.36
CA VAL A 685 -4.62 7.37 17.38
C VAL A 685 -4.18 6.67 18.66
N ARG A 686 -4.70 7.08 19.82
CA ARG A 686 -4.44 6.42 21.12
C ARG A 686 -4.96 4.99 21.15
N PHE A 687 -6.17 4.77 20.65
CA PHE A 687 -6.73 3.43 20.51
C PHE A 687 -5.87 2.54 19.59
N SER A 688 -5.40 3.09 18.47
CA SER A 688 -4.44 2.41 17.58
C SER A 688 -3.13 2.08 18.29
N GLN A 689 -2.63 2.95 19.16
CA GLN A 689 -1.41 2.74 19.93
C GLN A 689 -1.60 1.64 20.98
N LEU A 690 -2.73 1.63 21.69
CA LEU A 690 -3.11 0.58 22.65
C LEU A 690 -3.09 -0.80 21.99
N VAL A 691 -3.77 -0.94 20.85
CA VAL A 691 -3.87 -2.21 20.10
C VAL A 691 -2.50 -2.72 19.66
N ILE A 692 -1.63 -1.80 19.23
CA ILE A 692 -0.28 -2.14 18.77
C ILE A 692 0.63 -2.56 19.93
N GLU A 693 0.70 -1.73 20.97
CA GLU A 693 1.64 -1.95 22.07
C GLU A 693 1.22 -3.17 22.92
N GLN A 694 -0.07 -3.49 22.97
CA GLN A 694 -0.62 -4.60 23.76
C GLN A 694 -1.00 -5.81 22.89
N ARG A 695 0.00 -6.46 22.28
CA ARG A 695 -0.16 -7.63 21.37
C ARG A 695 -0.86 -8.85 21.98
N TRP A 696 -1.05 -8.88 23.30
CA TRP A 696 -1.81 -9.94 23.98
C TRP A 696 -3.31 -9.81 23.75
N ILE A 697 -3.80 -8.65 23.32
CA ILE A 697 -5.21 -8.40 23.00
C ILE A 697 -5.54 -9.08 21.66
N SER A 698 -6.50 -10.00 21.68
CA SER A 698 -7.06 -10.64 20.47
C SER A 698 -8.30 -9.91 19.95
N GLU A 699 -9.05 -9.26 20.82
CA GLU A 699 -10.25 -8.49 20.49
C GLU A 699 -10.43 -7.37 21.50
N ILE A 700 -10.82 -6.18 21.04
CA ILE A 700 -11.13 -5.04 21.91
C ILE A 700 -12.27 -4.24 21.29
N ASP A 701 -13.22 -3.80 22.10
CA ASP A 701 -14.41 -3.09 21.65
C ASP A 701 -14.78 -2.00 22.67
N ILE A 702 -15.07 -0.80 22.18
CA ILE A 702 -15.69 0.31 22.91
C ILE A 702 -17.03 0.58 22.23
N ASN A 703 -18.11 0.06 22.82
CA ASN A 703 -19.46 0.25 22.31
C ASN A 703 -20.49 0.40 23.44
N PRO A 704 -21.08 1.58 23.65
CA PRO A 704 -20.85 2.82 22.90
C PRO A 704 -19.71 3.68 23.47
N LEU A 705 -18.96 4.33 22.58
CA LEU A 705 -18.25 5.58 22.85
C LEU A 705 -19.25 6.74 22.64
N SER A 706 -19.61 7.45 23.70
CA SER A 706 -20.49 8.62 23.60
C SER A 706 -19.68 9.86 23.27
N VAL A 707 -20.07 10.59 22.23
CA VAL A 707 -19.30 11.74 21.72
C VAL A 707 -20.18 12.95 21.49
N SER A 708 -19.78 14.09 22.07
CA SER A 708 -20.44 15.40 21.96
C SER A 708 -19.50 16.46 21.37
N ALA A 709 -19.94 17.73 21.35
CA ALA A 709 -19.10 18.85 20.96
C ALA A 709 -17.93 19.13 21.92
N GLU A 710 -18.02 18.65 23.16
CA GLU A 710 -17.11 19.03 24.25
C GLU A 710 -16.32 17.83 24.79
N GLU A 711 -16.87 16.61 24.70
CA GLU A 711 -16.25 15.43 25.31
C GLU A 711 -16.56 14.12 24.56
N ALA A 712 -15.68 13.13 24.77
CA ALA A 712 -15.85 11.76 24.34
C ALA A 712 -15.57 10.81 25.51
N ILE A 713 -16.53 9.94 25.86
CA ILE A 713 -16.45 9.04 27.02
C ILE A 713 -16.86 7.63 26.61
N ALA A 714 -16.02 6.65 26.92
CA ALA A 714 -16.33 5.23 26.78
C ALA A 714 -17.31 4.80 27.89
N LEU A 715 -18.53 4.41 27.49
CA LEU A 715 -19.57 3.95 28.41
C LEU A 715 -19.46 2.45 28.70
N ASP A 716 -18.97 1.68 27.73
CA ASP A 716 -18.65 0.26 27.83
C ASP A 716 -17.31 -0.02 27.16
N ALA A 717 -16.63 -1.06 27.65
CA ALA A 717 -15.38 -1.53 27.08
C ALA A 717 -15.26 -3.04 27.29
N ARG A 718 -14.89 -3.76 26.24
CA ARG A 718 -14.62 -5.21 26.28
C ARG A 718 -13.22 -5.46 25.74
N VAL A 719 -12.43 -6.23 26.48
CA VAL A 719 -11.08 -6.64 26.07
C VAL A 719 -10.91 -8.14 26.25
N VAL A 720 -10.53 -8.82 25.17
CA VAL A 720 -10.24 -10.25 25.14
C VAL A 720 -8.78 -10.43 24.79
N LEU A 721 -8.11 -11.29 25.55
CA LEU A 721 -6.74 -11.69 25.36
C LEU A 721 -6.65 -13.02 24.62
N HIS A 722 -5.52 -13.25 23.96
CA HIS A 722 -5.14 -14.56 23.45
C HIS A 722 -5.12 -15.61 24.58
N PRO A 723 -5.33 -16.91 24.25
CA PRO A 723 -5.25 -18.00 25.22
C PRO A 723 -3.96 -17.94 26.08
N PRO A 724 -4.02 -18.24 27.39
CA PRO A 724 -2.88 -18.07 28.29
C PRO A 724 -1.62 -18.85 27.88
N ASP A 725 -1.81 -19.99 27.20
CA ASP A 725 -0.79 -20.89 26.66
C ASP A 725 -0.17 -20.42 25.34
N THR A 726 -0.67 -19.33 24.75
CA THR A 726 -0.12 -18.75 23.52
C THR A 726 1.31 -18.24 23.79
N PRO A 727 2.35 -18.75 23.10
CA PRO A 727 3.68 -18.22 23.23
C PRO A 727 3.79 -16.86 22.54
N GLU A 728 4.62 -15.97 23.06
CA GLU A 728 4.81 -14.61 22.52
C GLU A 728 5.24 -14.61 21.04
N SER A 729 5.99 -15.62 20.62
CA SER A 729 6.41 -15.82 19.22
C SER A 729 5.26 -16.13 18.27
N ALA A 730 4.13 -16.64 18.77
CA ALA A 730 2.93 -16.95 18.00
C ALA A 730 1.90 -15.81 17.97
N LEU A 731 2.12 -14.74 18.75
CA LEU A 731 1.24 -13.58 18.70
C LEU A 731 1.26 -12.96 17.29
N PRO A 732 0.11 -12.51 16.77
CA PRO A 732 0.04 -11.80 15.51
C PRO A 732 1.01 -10.62 15.47
N ARG A 733 1.54 -10.32 14.28
CA ARG A 733 2.34 -9.12 14.02
C ARG A 733 1.51 -8.17 13.17
N SER A 734 1.70 -6.87 13.37
CA SER A 734 1.11 -5.88 12.46
C SER A 734 1.69 -6.04 11.05
N ALA A 735 0.84 -5.88 10.03
CA ALA A 735 1.27 -5.82 8.65
C ALA A 735 2.12 -4.58 8.34
N ILE A 736 2.04 -3.53 9.15
CA ILE A 736 2.86 -2.31 9.05
C ILE A 736 3.74 -2.21 10.29
N ARG A 737 5.04 -1.94 10.08
CA ARG A 737 5.97 -1.79 11.20
C ARG A 737 5.57 -0.63 12.10
N GLU A 738 5.60 -0.90 13.39
CA GLU A 738 5.31 0.05 14.46
C GLU A 738 6.44 1.07 14.60
N TYR A 739 6.15 2.22 15.23
CA TYR A 739 7.18 3.20 15.53
C TYR A 739 8.22 2.60 16.50
N PRO A 740 9.51 2.53 16.14
CA PRO A 740 10.51 1.77 16.90
C PRO A 740 11.00 2.57 18.12
N THR A 741 10.17 2.61 19.16
CA THR A 741 10.42 3.35 20.41
C THR A 741 11.70 2.94 21.12
N GLN A 742 12.17 1.70 20.93
CA GLN A 742 13.41 1.19 21.52
C GLN A 742 14.68 1.94 21.07
N TYR A 743 14.62 2.69 19.96
CA TYR A 743 15.76 3.47 19.45
C TYR A 743 15.69 4.96 19.84
N VAL A 744 14.77 5.34 20.72
CA VAL A 744 14.72 6.68 21.32
C VAL A 744 15.76 6.75 22.44
N THR A 745 16.75 7.64 22.31
CA THR A 745 17.80 7.84 23.31
C THR A 745 18.01 9.32 23.61
N GLU A 746 18.26 9.63 24.87
CA GLU A 746 18.71 10.95 25.30
C GLU A 746 20.25 11.01 25.26
N LEU A 747 20.78 12.18 24.95
CA LEU A 747 22.20 12.47 24.85
C LEU A 747 22.51 13.81 25.50
N GLU A 748 23.61 13.87 26.24
CA GLU A 748 24.20 15.14 26.66
C GLU A 748 25.48 15.39 25.86
N SER A 749 25.62 16.59 25.31
CA SER A 749 26.87 17.06 24.73
C SER A 749 27.89 17.37 25.83
N LYS A 750 29.17 17.44 25.43
CA LYS A 750 30.28 17.86 26.30
C LYS A 750 30.06 19.24 26.94
N ASP A 751 29.26 20.08 26.30
CA ASP A 751 28.92 21.43 26.77
C ASP A 751 27.67 21.46 27.68
N GLY A 752 27.17 20.29 28.12
CA GLY A 752 26.01 20.18 29.02
C GLY A 752 24.65 20.35 28.35
N GLN A 753 24.60 20.45 27.02
CA GLN A 753 23.35 20.57 26.26
C GLN A 753 22.73 19.19 25.99
N SER A 754 21.45 19.03 26.33
CA SER A 754 20.70 17.79 26.09
C SER A 754 20.10 17.75 24.67
N PHE A 755 20.08 16.56 24.08
CA PHE A 755 19.51 16.23 22.78
C PHE A 755 18.78 14.89 22.86
N THR A 756 17.84 14.67 21.95
CA THR A 756 17.16 13.38 21.79
C THR A 756 17.44 12.85 20.40
N ILE A 757 17.91 11.60 20.29
CA ILE A 757 17.91 10.88 19.01
C ILE A 757 16.70 9.97 18.99
N ARG A 758 15.92 10.03 17.92
CA ARG A 758 14.76 9.18 17.73
C ARG A 758 14.51 8.87 16.25
N PRO A 759 13.77 7.80 15.92
CA PRO A 759 13.26 7.61 14.57
C PRO A 759 12.44 8.82 14.10
N ILE A 760 12.55 9.14 12.81
CA ILE A 760 11.78 10.19 12.15
C ILE A 760 10.30 9.80 12.10
N ARG A 761 9.41 10.78 12.11
CA ARG A 761 7.96 10.61 11.99
C ARG A 761 7.40 11.46 10.85
N PRO A 762 6.23 11.12 10.30
CA PRO A 762 5.54 11.96 9.31
C PRO A 762 5.38 13.42 9.74
N GLU A 763 5.14 13.68 11.03
CA GLU A 763 4.94 15.02 11.59
C GLU A 763 6.21 15.89 11.60
N ASP A 764 7.39 15.31 11.31
CA ASP A 764 8.67 16.00 11.33
C ASP A 764 8.95 16.83 10.06
N GLU A 765 8.11 16.68 9.03
CA GLU A 765 8.31 17.34 7.75
C GLU A 765 8.53 18.88 7.87
N PRO A 766 7.73 19.64 8.63
CA PRO A 766 7.94 21.08 8.76
C PRO A 766 9.29 21.41 9.43
N GLN A 767 9.71 20.61 10.41
CA GLN A 767 11.00 20.78 11.07
C GLN A 767 12.17 20.41 10.14
N MET A 768 11.96 19.46 9.23
CA MET A 768 12.91 19.13 8.16
C MET A 768 13.08 20.26 7.14
N VAL A 769 12.01 21.00 6.83
CA VAL A 769 12.10 22.24 6.03
C VAL A 769 12.99 23.26 6.73
N GLU A 770 12.74 23.54 8.02
CA GLU A 770 13.54 24.47 8.81
C GLU A 770 15.00 24.03 8.97
N PHE A 771 15.23 22.72 9.12
CA PHE A 771 16.57 22.15 9.12
C PHE A 771 17.32 22.43 7.82
N HIS A 772 16.68 22.21 6.66
CA HIS A 772 17.30 22.45 5.36
C HIS A 772 17.59 23.94 5.08
N LYS A 773 16.77 24.87 5.59
CA LYS A 773 17.01 26.32 5.48
C LYS A 773 18.30 26.77 6.16
N LYS A 774 18.74 26.07 7.20
CA LYS A 774 19.92 26.42 8.00
C LYS A 774 21.23 25.80 7.49
N LEU A 775 21.18 24.93 6.48
CA LEU A 775 22.38 24.26 5.95
C LEU A 775 23.17 25.18 5.01
N SER A 776 24.49 25.19 5.14
CA SER A 776 25.36 25.84 4.15
C SER A 776 25.42 25.06 2.82
N GLU A 777 25.69 25.76 1.71
CA GLU A 777 25.93 25.15 0.40
C GLU A 777 27.07 24.12 0.43
N ARG A 778 28.10 24.35 1.28
CA ARG A 778 29.19 23.39 1.50
C ARG A 778 28.64 22.09 2.10
N THR A 779 27.87 22.19 3.18
CA THR A 779 27.28 21.01 3.84
C THR A 779 26.33 20.24 2.92
N VAL A 780 25.55 20.95 2.10
CA VAL A 780 24.69 20.35 1.06
C VAL A 780 25.53 19.60 0.03
N ARG A 781 26.56 20.23 -0.57
CA ARG A 781 27.45 19.58 -1.54
C ARG A 781 28.12 18.35 -0.97
N LEU A 782 28.68 18.45 0.24
CA LEU A 782 29.37 17.32 0.89
C LEU A 782 28.46 16.11 1.11
N ARG A 783 27.15 16.34 1.22
CA ARG A 783 26.13 15.31 1.44
C ARG A 783 25.57 14.73 0.15
N TYR A 784 25.20 15.58 -0.81
CA TYR A 784 24.45 15.20 -2.02
C TYR A 784 25.33 15.05 -3.27
N PHE A 785 26.62 15.36 -3.16
CA PHE A 785 27.63 15.32 -4.22
C PHE A 785 27.50 16.42 -5.29
N TYR A 786 26.42 17.20 -5.26
CA TYR A 786 26.22 18.38 -6.11
C TYR A 786 25.45 19.48 -5.35
N PRO A 787 25.55 20.75 -5.81
CA PRO A 787 24.74 21.84 -5.25
C PRO A 787 23.26 21.57 -5.53
N MET A 788 22.42 21.59 -4.49
CA MET A 788 20.99 21.31 -4.60
C MET A 788 20.20 22.52 -4.11
N GLN A 789 19.40 23.09 -5.01
CA GLN A 789 18.59 24.28 -4.72
C GLN A 789 17.66 24.04 -3.52
N LEU A 790 17.46 25.08 -2.70
CA LEU A 790 16.63 24.97 -1.49
C LEU A 790 15.21 24.50 -1.81
N ASP A 791 14.58 25.03 -2.86
CA ASP A 791 13.23 24.65 -3.27
C ASP A 791 13.09 23.14 -3.55
N LEU A 792 14.11 22.54 -4.17
CA LEU A 792 14.15 21.10 -4.41
C LEU A 792 14.40 20.31 -3.12
N ARG A 793 15.19 20.86 -2.19
CA ARG A 793 15.46 20.24 -0.88
C ARG A 793 14.23 20.24 0.02
N THR A 794 13.43 21.30 -0.05
CA THR A 794 12.24 21.53 0.79
C THR A 794 10.92 21.18 0.08
N ALA A 795 10.97 20.59 -1.11
CA ALA A 795 9.77 20.13 -1.81
C ALA A 795 9.02 19.08 -0.98
N HIS A 796 7.71 19.30 -0.80
CA HIS A 796 6.83 18.41 -0.03
C HIS A 796 6.92 16.95 -0.49
N GLU A 797 6.87 16.70 -1.82
CA GLU A 797 6.96 15.35 -2.39
C GLU A 797 8.27 14.63 -2.01
N ARG A 798 9.37 15.39 -1.87
CA ARG A 798 10.67 14.85 -1.46
C ARG A 798 10.70 14.57 0.04
N LEU A 799 10.29 15.53 0.86
CA LEU A 799 10.37 15.38 2.32
C LEU A 799 9.36 14.36 2.85
N THR A 800 8.21 14.21 2.19
CA THR A 800 7.28 13.12 2.42
C THR A 800 7.98 11.76 2.36
N ARG A 801 8.79 11.50 1.31
CA ARG A 801 9.54 10.24 1.18
C ARG A 801 10.57 10.03 2.28
N VAL A 802 11.02 11.10 2.92
CA VAL A 802 12.00 11.02 4.02
C VAL A 802 11.28 10.82 5.37
N CYS A 803 10.18 11.54 5.60
CA CYS A 803 9.50 11.57 6.89
C CYS A 803 8.48 10.43 7.06
N PHE A 804 7.88 9.95 5.97
CA PHE A 804 6.95 8.80 5.96
C PHE A 804 7.68 7.47 5.74
N ALA A 805 8.92 7.37 6.23
CA ALA A 805 9.80 6.23 6.07
C ALA A 805 9.13 4.90 6.43
N ASP A 806 9.37 3.87 5.62
CA ASP A 806 9.01 2.50 5.98
C ASP A 806 10.12 1.88 6.83
N TYR A 807 9.87 1.74 8.13
CA TYR A 807 10.84 1.20 9.08
C TYR A 807 11.31 -0.24 8.78
N ASP A 808 10.62 -1.00 7.93
CA ASP A 808 11.13 -2.30 7.47
C ASP A 808 12.28 -2.16 6.48
N ARG A 809 12.27 -1.09 5.69
CA ARG A 809 13.20 -0.82 4.58
C ARG A 809 14.30 0.14 4.96
N GLU A 810 13.98 1.10 5.80
CA GLU A 810 14.87 2.18 6.13
C GLU A 810 14.67 2.68 7.56
N MET A 811 15.78 3.05 8.20
CA MET A 811 15.76 3.69 9.50
C MET A 811 16.36 5.08 9.38
N ALA A 812 15.49 6.08 9.36
CA ALA A 812 15.89 7.48 9.48
C ALA A 812 15.75 7.91 10.94
N LEU A 813 16.84 8.43 11.51
CA LEU A 813 16.95 8.95 12.86
C LEU A 813 17.17 10.47 12.79
N VAL A 814 16.43 11.21 13.60
CA VAL A 814 16.59 12.66 13.78
C VAL A 814 17.26 12.95 15.12
N VAL A 815 18.11 13.96 15.14
CA VAL A 815 18.66 14.55 16.36
C VAL A 815 17.85 15.81 16.65
N GLU A 816 17.10 15.78 17.74
CA GLU A 816 16.29 16.89 18.21
C GLU A 816 16.97 17.66 19.33
N LYS A 817 16.86 18.98 19.26
CA LYS A 817 17.14 19.87 20.37
C LYS A 817 15.83 20.19 21.10
N PRO A 818 15.77 20.04 22.44
CA PRO A 818 14.60 20.41 23.21
C PRO A 818 14.30 21.91 23.07
N PRO A 819 13.03 22.31 23.15
CA PRO A 819 12.63 23.69 22.94
C PRO A 819 13.17 24.60 24.05
N ALA A 820 13.77 25.73 23.67
CA ALA A 820 14.11 26.79 24.61
C ALA A 820 12.91 27.75 24.76
N GLY A 821 12.41 27.95 25.98
CA GLY A 821 11.45 29.01 26.29
C GLY A 821 10.09 28.93 25.58
N GLY A 822 9.57 27.73 25.29
CA GLY A 822 8.26 27.54 24.63
C GLY A 822 8.28 27.52 23.09
N ALA A 823 9.46 27.49 22.47
CA ALA A 823 9.61 27.26 21.03
C ALA A 823 9.20 25.82 20.63
N GLN A 824 9.07 25.54 19.33
CA GLN A 824 8.94 24.17 18.83
C GLN A 824 10.28 23.41 18.89
N ARG A 825 10.22 22.07 18.94
CA ARG A 825 11.39 21.19 18.81
C ARG A 825 12.11 21.47 17.48
N GLN A 826 13.44 21.39 17.51
CA GLN A 826 14.26 21.65 16.33
C GLN A 826 15.07 20.42 15.93
N ILE A 827 14.94 19.98 14.68
CA ILE A 827 15.83 18.99 14.09
C ILE A 827 17.16 19.66 13.72
N ILE A 828 18.26 19.10 14.19
CA ILE A 828 19.62 19.60 13.98
C ILE A 828 20.54 18.59 13.31
N GLY A 829 20.07 17.36 13.09
CA GLY A 829 20.81 16.32 12.41
C GLY A 829 19.90 15.17 11.99
N VAL A 830 20.28 14.48 10.91
CA VAL A 830 19.57 13.34 10.35
C VAL A 830 20.57 12.27 9.92
N GLY A 831 20.28 11.02 10.27
CA GLY A 831 21.04 9.84 9.86
C GLY A 831 20.09 8.82 9.29
N ARG A 832 20.43 8.18 8.17
CA ARG A 832 19.60 7.20 7.49
C ARG A 832 20.39 5.91 7.32
N LEU A 833 19.73 4.77 7.51
CA LEU A 833 20.20 3.45 7.13
C LEU A 833 19.17 2.82 6.20
N SER A 834 19.51 2.61 4.93
CA SER A 834 18.62 2.11 3.88
C SER A 834 19.02 0.69 3.48
N LYS A 835 18.14 -0.29 3.68
CA LYS A 835 18.40 -1.67 3.25
C LYS A 835 18.45 -1.77 1.72
N LEU A 836 19.29 -2.65 1.22
CA LEU A 836 19.36 -3.03 -0.20
C LEU A 836 18.38 -4.20 -0.45
N PRO A 837 17.30 -4.01 -1.25
CA PRO A 837 16.27 -5.03 -1.49
C PRO A 837 16.86 -6.39 -1.91
N GLY A 838 16.35 -7.46 -1.30
CA GLY A 838 16.78 -8.82 -1.59
C GLY A 838 18.17 -9.20 -1.05
N THR A 839 18.82 -8.33 -0.28
CA THR A 839 20.14 -8.61 0.34
C THR A 839 20.09 -8.39 1.86
N ARG A 840 21.19 -8.70 2.55
CA ARG A 840 21.42 -8.34 3.96
C ARG A 840 22.35 -7.14 4.11
N ASP A 841 22.44 -6.32 3.08
CA ASP A 841 23.30 -5.15 3.07
C ASP A 841 22.46 -3.89 3.24
N ALA A 842 23.07 -2.83 3.78
CA ALA A 842 22.46 -1.52 3.86
C ALA A 842 23.47 -0.42 3.59
N GLU A 843 22.94 0.73 3.17
CA GLU A 843 23.72 1.95 3.01
C GLU A 843 23.37 2.96 4.09
N PHE A 844 24.36 3.72 4.55
CA PHE A 844 24.12 4.80 5.49
C PHE A 844 24.34 6.19 4.87
N ALA A 845 23.63 7.16 5.41
CA ALA A 845 23.77 8.57 5.10
C ALA A 845 23.66 9.40 6.37
N LEU A 846 24.36 10.54 6.42
CA LEU A 846 24.39 11.38 7.62
C LEU A 846 24.54 12.85 7.28
N LEU A 847 23.81 13.70 7.99
CA LEU A 847 23.79 15.15 7.81
C LEU A 847 23.60 15.84 9.16
N ILE A 848 24.52 16.72 9.56
CA ILE A 848 24.42 17.51 10.80
C ILE A 848 24.49 19.00 10.42
N SER A 849 23.62 19.81 11.03
CA SER A 849 23.60 21.26 10.86
C SER A 849 24.95 21.88 11.20
N ASP A 850 25.35 22.90 10.43
CA ASP A 850 26.69 23.51 10.49
C ASP A 850 27.09 23.94 11.91
N GLU A 851 26.17 24.54 12.67
CA GLU A 851 26.38 25.02 14.05
C GLU A 851 26.65 23.89 15.06
N HIS A 852 26.22 22.66 14.76
CA HIS A 852 26.28 21.51 15.67
C HIS A 852 27.31 20.46 15.22
N GLN A 853 28.10 20.76 14.18
CA GLN A 853 29.22 19.90 13.78
C GLN A 853 30.32 19.88 14.84
N ARG A 854 31.14 18.83 14.85
CA ARG A 854 32.27 18.62 15.78
C ARG A 854 31.89 18.47 17.27
N GLN A 855 30.61 18.43 17.61
CA GLN A 855 30.10 18.14 18.97
C GLN A 855 29.97 16.63 19.26
N GLY A 856 30.38 15.76 18.33
CA GLY A 856 30.30 14.29 18.48
C GLY A 856 28.96 13.66 18.09
N LEU A 857 27.96 14.47 17.71
CA LEU A 857 26.63 14.02 17.29
C LEU A 857 26.68 13.03 16.11
N GLY A 858 27.50 13.31 15.08
CA GLY A 858 27.65 12.42 13.93
C GLY A 858 28.16 11.02 14.29
N SER A 859 29.10 10.91 15.23
CA SER A 859 29.59 9.60 15.71
C SER A 859 28.53 8.86 16.54
N ARG A 860 27.75 9.55 17.36
CA ARG A 860 26.67 8.92 18.15
C ARG A 860 25.55 8.42 17.23
N LEU A 861 25.16 9.24 16.26
CA LEU A 861 24.12 8.92 15.30
C LEU A 861 24.50 7.73 14.40
N LEU A 862 25.71 7.73 13.80
CA LEU A 862 26.18 6.58 13.02
C LEU A 862 26.37 5.33 13.90
N GLY A 863 26.84 5.49 15.14
CA GLY A 863 26.95 4.36 16.08
C GLY A 863 25.60 3.70 16.36
N LEU A 864 24.53 4.49 16.50
CA LEU A 864 23.18 3.96 16.67
C LEU A 864 22.67 3.29 15.40
N LEU A 865 22.92 3.85 14.20
CA LEU A 865 22.59 3.18 12.94
C LEU A 865 23.30 1.83 12.79
N VAL A 866 24.56 1.72 13.20
CA VAL A 866 25.31 0.44 13.23
C VAL A 866 24.67 -0.55 14.19
N GLN A 867 24.25 -0.10 15.38
CA GLN A 867 23.54 -0.96 16.33
C GLN A 867 22.23 -1.48 15.74
N ILE A 868 21.45 -0.59 15.12
CA ILE A 868 20.20 -0.97 14.43
C ILE A 868 20.50 -1.99 13.33
N GLY A 869 21.57 -1.80 12.56
CA GLY A 869 21.98 -2.79 11.55
C GLY A 869 22.25 -4.18 12.13
N ARG A 870 22.84 -4.27 13.32
CA ARG A 870 23.02 -5.55 14.03
C ARG A 870 21.70 -6.15 14.50
N ASP A 871 20.84 -5.32 15.09
CA ASP A 871 19.52 -5.74 15.59
C ASP A 871 18.62 -6.25 14.44
N GLU A 872 18.78 -5.69 13.24
CA GLU A 872 18.11 -6.10 12.00
C GLU A 872 18.77 -7.30 11.29
N GLY A 873 19.89 -7.82 11.80
CA GLY A 873 20.60 -8.96 11.24
C GLY A 873 21.26 -8.69 9.88
N LEU A 874 21.67 -7.45 9.63
CA LEU A 874 22.42 -7.08 8.44
C LEU A 874 23.83 -7.68 8.48
N SER A 875 24.39 -7.98 7.30
CA SER A 875 25.73 -8.54 7.14
C SER A 875 26.77 -7.46 6.83
N ARG A 876 26.36 -6.38 6.16
CA ARG A 876 27.27 -5.29 5.76
C ARG A 876 26.57 -3.94 5.74
N ILE A 877 27.28 -2.90 6.17
CA ILE A 877 26.88 -1.50 6.03
C ILE A 877 27.93 -0.77 5.19
N SER A 878 27.51 0.00 4.18
CA SER A 878 28.40 0.80 3.34
C SER A 878 27.94 2.25 3.12
N ALA A 879 28.83 3.11 2.67
CA ALA A 879 28.49 4.43 2.12
C ALA A 879 29.58 4.93 1.17
N ASP A 880 29.18 5.66 0.13
CA ASP A 880 30.09 6.49 -0.65
C ASP A 880 30.18 7.89 0.00
N ILE A 881 31.39 8.40 0.16
CA ILE A 881 31.65 9.69 0.83
C ILE A 881 32.55 10.51 -0.09
N LEU A 882 32.24 11.78 -0.34
CA LEU A 882 33.15 12.63 -1.12
C LEU A 882 34.57 12.61 -0.56
N ALA A 883 35.57 12.52 -1.44
CA ALA A 883 36.97 12.46 -1.03
C ALA A 883 37.39 13.69 -0.21
N GLU A 884 36.77 14.85 -0.47
CA GLU A 884 36.96 16.10 0.28
C GLU A 884 36.29 16.12 1.67
N ASN A 885 35.35 15.21 1.96
CA ASN A 885 34.65 15.10 3.25
C ASN A 885 35.47 14.28 4.27
N VAL A 886 36.64 14.81 4.64
CA VAL A 886 37.58 14.16 5.56
C VAL A 886 36.96 13.97 6.95
N GLU A 887 36.09 14.88 7.38
CA GLU A 887 35.39 14.80 8.66
C GLU A 887 34.50 13.54 8.74
N MET A 888 33.70 13.26 7.70
CA MET A 888 32.84 12.07 7.66
C MET A 888 33.65 10.77 7.55
N GLN A 889 34.74 10.77 6.77
CA GLN A 889 35.64 9.61 6.69
C GLN A 889 36.25 9.27 8.06
N ARG A 890 36.65 10.27 8.84
CA ARG A 890 37.14 10.07 10.23
C ARG A 890 36.05 9.53 11.16
N VAL A 891 34.82 10.01 11.03
CA VAL A 891 33.67 9.50 11.80
C VAL A 891 33.44 8.01 11.50
N ALA A 892 33.48 7.61 10.22
CA ALA A 892 33.33 6.22 9.80
C ALA A 892 34.48 5.34 10.33
N GLN A 893 35.75 5.77 10.16
CA GLN A 893 36.92 5.06 10.66
C GLN A 893 36.89 4.84 12.17
N LYS A 894 36.45 5.84 12.94
CA LYS A 894 36.30 5.74 14.41
C LYS A 894 35.32 4.64 14.84
N LEU A 895 34.33 4.33 14.00
CA LEU A 895 33.33 3.29 14.23
C LEU A 895 33.70 1.95 13.57
N GLY A 896 34.94 1.80 13.08
CA GLY A 896 35.46 0.55 12.54
C GLY A 896 35.21 0.34 11.05
N PHE A 897 34.69 1.34 10.32
CA PHE A 897 34.56 1.23 8.87
C PHE A 897 35.93 1.25 8.20
N ARG A 898 36.15 0.34 7.27
CA ARG A 898 37.28 0.38 6.35
C ARG A 898 36.97 1.37 5.25
N VAL A 899 37.76 2.44 5.15
CA VAL A 899 37.63 3.45 4.10
C VAL A 899 38.67 3.18 3.02
N THR A 900 38.22 2.92 1.80
CA THR A 900 39.05 2.69 0.63
C THR A 900 38.78 3.75 -0.43
N ARG A 901 39.82 4.18 -1.14
CA ARG A 901 39.73 5.14 -2.23
C ARG A 901 40.56 4.66 -3.40
N GLU A 902 39.95 4.61 -4.59
CA GLU A 902 40.67 4.33 -5.83
C GLU A 902 41.30 5.61 -6.40
N ILE A 903 42.45 5.48 -7.04
CA ILE A 903 43.18 6.62 -7.62
C ILE A 903 42.38 7.17 -8.80
N GLY A 904 42.03 8.45 -8.76
CA GLY A 904 41.20 9.12 -9.78
C GLY A 904 39.73 9.24 -9.39
N ASP A 905 39.30 8.58 -8.31
CA ASP A 905 37.91 8.60 -7.87
C ASP A 905 37.60 9.83 -7.00
N SER A 906 36.41 10.40 -7.22
CA SER A 906 35.91 11.60 -6.52
C SER A 906 35.31 11.28 -5.15
N THR A 907 35.10 10.00 -4.87
CA THR A 907 34.54 9.48 -3.62
C THR A 907 35.50 8.48 -2.95
N ALA A 908 35.29 8.24 -1.66
CA ALA A 908 35.89 7.19 -0.86
C ALA A 908 34.76 6.29 -0.34
N ARG A 909 34.92 4.98 -0.48
CA ARG A 909 33.94 3.98 -0.05
C ARG A 909 34.25 3.53 1.37
N ALA A 910 33.29 3.67 2.27
CA ALA A 910 33.35 3.19 3.64
C ALA A 910 32.54 1.90 3.78
N GLU A 911 33.13 0.83 4.31
CA GLU A 911 32.45 -0.46 4.53
C GLU A 911 32.70 -1.02 5.93
N LEU A 912 31.65 -1.58 6.54
CA LEU A 912 31.69 -2.31 7.80
C LEU A 912 30.96 -3.64 7.63
N THR A 913 31.63 -4.74 7.96
CA THR A 913 30.99 -6.06 8.14
C THR A 913 30.54 -6.17 9.59
N LEU A 914 29.29 -6.60 9.82
CA LEU A 914 28.64 -6.56 11.14
C LEU A 914 28.84 -7.81 11.99
#